data_AF-A0AAW0NVY9-F1
#
_entry.id   AF-A0AAW0NVY9-F1
#
_cell.length_a   1.000
_cell.length_b   1.000
_cell.length_c   1.000
_cell.angle_alpha   90.00
_cell.angle_beta   90.00
_cell.angle_gamma   90.00
#
_symmetry.space_group_name_H-M   'P 1'
#
loop_
_entity.id
_entity.type
_entity.pdbx_description
1 polymer ?
#
loop_
_entity_poly.entity_id
_entity_poly.type
_entity_poly.pdbx_seq_one_letter_code
_entity_poly.pdbx_strand_id
1 'polypeptide(L)'
;MASSSRETLEMPALGRPFSLGMLYDARADKLVPGIPFWDHEKLQQDMTETLKPNSECEIVASDSISDKTLSLGVNAALKASLFGELIQVEGSANYLNDTKTSKHQARVTLQYKAITHFRELTMNLLWRRNTMNQDVFKKGLATHVVTGILYGAQAFFVFDQQVSESENLQDIQRNLEVMIKKIPSISNEGGRALKMDDKEIFNKFSCKFHGDFNLSQTPVTFEDAVKVYQDLPKLLNKENAVPVKVWLLPLTSLDSGAAKLVRQISVRVVSDLEKTLEDLLDLEMRCRDMRRSPELKKFPQIDAKIKTFMESCSEFKLGLQRVLGQKLPLIRGGGEEETDLAGILKKRSSSPFSRECLNQWISCKEKEIHLLKTFTNMTKHTELLDDRSHTAKYGVCFVFTSLDSDEPYLSTLNQYLQETDSDKPSPRPNVFSGPLYGADAVTSDRLDDREKGQWQQQPEKKPGSVTVIGQSADTENVFRPVTEEKLTLQKCVEKSIKTHDGPPVRYHLKLKQMNLDELSDQESKLRRCTLGNQNPKYPTKTILLVGATGSGKSTLINALVNFVMGVKFEDGIWFEIIANESDRSQSETQTSEITVYEIFGFEGKVVPFSLTIIDMPGYGDTRGIEYDEILTEKLQELFCILDGVKVLDAVGLVMKASENRLDERMCYIFNSIMSLFGKGMENNTVVLMSHSDGSDPTNALQALEDAKIKCAKQNNVPIYFQFNNRQKRRDKEGKEQKEQQSLHLRSARTA
;
A
#
# COMPACT_ATOMS: atom_id res chain seq x y z
N MET A 1 9.50 -0.27 -38.55
CA MET A 1 10.09 -1.46 -39.21
C MET A 1 8.95 -2.33 -39.72
N ALA A 2 8.75 -2.40 -41.04
CA ALA A 2 7.72 -3.23 -41.66
C ALA A 2 8.36 -4.52 -42.16
N SER A 3 8.29 -5.62 -41.39
CA SER A 3 8.81 -6.93 -41.84
C SER A 3 8.00 -8.15 -41.40
N SER A 4 6.77 -8.01 -40.89
CA SER A 4 6.03 -9.18 -40.36
C SER A 4 5.11 -9.89 -41.38
N SER A 5 5.02 -9.46 -42.64
CA SER A 5 3.92 -9.88 -43.54
C SER A 5 4.11 -11.26 -44.21
N ARG A 6 5.13 -12.04 -43.83
CA ARG A 6 5.41 -13.37 -44.39
C ARG A 6 5.70 -14.45 -43.34
N GLU A 7 5.72 -14.11 -42.05
CA GLU A 7 6.03 -15.07 -40.99
C GLU A 7 4.76 -15.77 -40.51
N THR A 8 4.86 -17.08 -40.31
CA THR A 8 3.81 -17.89 -39.67
C THR A 8 3.57 -17.36 -38.26
N LEU A 9 2.31 -17.12 -37.92
CA LEU A 9 1.93 -16.66 -36.59
C LEU A 9 1.66 -17.87 -35.67
N GLU A 10 2.19 -17.82 -34.45
CA GLU A 10 1.92 -18.79 -33.40
C GLU A 10 1.15 -18.13 -32.26
N MET A 11 0.12 -18.82 -31.75
CA MET A 11 -0.67 -18.29 -30.63
C MET A 11 -1.42 -19.38 -29.86
N PRO A 12 -1.75 -19.14 -28.57
CA PRO A 12 -2.60 -20.03 -27.80
C PRO A 12 -4.05 -20.00 -28.31
N ALA A 13 -4.72 -21.15 -28.21
CA ALA A 13 -6.10 -21.30 -28.65
C ALA A 13 -7.09 -20.61 -27.68
N LEU A 14 -6.81 -20.64 -26.37
CA LEU A 14 -7.62 -20.03 -25.31
C LEU A 14 -9.08 -20.54 -25.28
N GLY A 15 -9.27 -21.84 -25.49
CA GLY A 15 -10.59 -22.49 -25.51
C GLY A 15 -11.37 -22.31 -26.81
N ARG A 16 -10.89 -21.50 -27.76
CA ARG A 16 -11.59 -21.29 -29.05
C ARG A 16 -11.55 -22.55 -29.92
N PRO A 17 -12.62 -22.83 -30.69
CA PRO A 17 -12.78 -24.07 -31.46
C PRO A 17 -11.99 -24.04 -32.78
N PHE A 18 -10.66 -24.12 -32.70
CA PHE A 18 -9.80 -24.17 -33.89
C PHE A 18 -9.87 -25.51 -34.60
N SER A 19 -9.88 -25.46 -35.94
CA SER A 19 -9.78 -26.62 -36.83
C SER A 19 -8.78 -26.35 -37.95
N LEU A 20 -8.14 -27.40 -38.48
CA LEU A 20 -7.22 -27.28 -39.60
C LEU A 20 -7.96 -26.75 -40.84
N GLY A 21 -7.31 -25.86 -41.59
CA GLY A 21 -7.90 -25.20 -42.75
C GLY A 21 -8.89 -24.09 -42.42
N MET A 22 -9.17 -23.83 -41.14
CA MET A 22 -10.03 -22.73 -40.73
C MET A 22 -9.37 -21.38 -41.03
N LEU A 23 -10.18 -20.43 -41.49
CA LEU A 23 -9.73 -19.07 -41.77
C LEU A 23 -9.71 -18.22 -40.49
N TYR A 24 -8.70 -17.36 -40.40
CA TYR A 24 -8.49 -16.48 -39.25
C TYR A 24 -8.21 -15.05 -39.70
N ASP A 25 -8.88 -14.08 -39.08
CA ASP A 25 -8.59 -12.67 -39.25
C ASP A 25 -7.78 -12.13 -38.07
N ALA A 26 -6.45 -12.06 -38.24
CA ALA A 26 -5.52 -11.51 -37.25
C ALA A 26 -5.69 -10.00 -37.00
N ARG A 27 -6.49 -9.27 -37.81
CA ARG A 27 -6.80 -7.86 -37.52
C ARG A 27 -7.72 -7.75 -36.30
N ALA A 28 -8.77 -8.57 -36.28
CA ALA A 28 -9.79 -8.59 -35.24
C ALA A 28 -9.69 -9.80 -34.29
N ASP A 29 -8.66 -10.64 -34.44
CA ASP A 29 -8.48 -11.92 -33.73
C ASP A 29 -9.69 -12.85 -33.76
N LYS A 30 -10.34 -12.91 -34.93
CA LYS A 30 -11.61 -13.61 -35.13
C LYS A 30 -11.47 -14.84 -36.02
N LEU A 31 -12.09 -15.94 -35.58
CA LEU A 31 -12.29 -17.14 -36.39
C LEU A 31 -13.38 -16.89 -37.44
N VAL A 32 -13.18 -17.38 -38.66
CA VAL A 32 -14.14 -17.28 -39.76
C VAL A 32 -14.70 -18.69 -40.06
N PRO A 33 -15.75 -19.13 -39.35
CA PRO A 33 -16.34 -20.44 -39.56
C PRO A 33 -17.18 -20.49 -40.85
N GLY A 34 -17.44 -21.71 -41.34
CA GLY A 34 -18.39 -21.95 -42.42
C GLY A 34 -17.91 -21.64 -43.84
N ILE A 35 -16.67 -21.18 -44.01
CA ILE A 35 -16.06 -20.94 -45.32
C ILE A 35 -14.91 -21.94 -45.51
N PRO A 36 -15.10 -23.05 -46.24
CA PRO A 36 -14.02 -23.99 -46.51
C PRO A 36 -13.00 -23.32 -47.43
N PHE A 37 -11.76 -23.20 -46.95
CA PHE A 37 -10.65 -22.74 -47.78
C PHE A 37 -10.16 -23.83 -48.73
N TRP A 38 -10.19 -25.09 -48.26
CA TRP A 38 -9.98 -26.30 -49.04
C TRP A 38 -11.20 -27.22 -48.95
N ASP A 39 -11.35 -28.08 -49.95
CA ASP A 39 -12.31 -29.20 -49.93
C ASP A 39 -12.03 -30.12 -48.73
N HIS A 40 -13.09 -30.49 -48.00
CA HIS A 40 -13.01 -31.27 -46.78
C HIS A 40 -12.42 -32.67 -47.03
N GLU A 41 -12.74 -33.31 -48.15
CA GLU A 41 -12.20 -34.63 -48.48
C GLU A 41 -10.69 -34.59 -48.70
N LYS A 42 -10.22 -33.54 -49.39
CA LYS A 42 -8.78 -33.32 -49.65
C LYS A 42 -8.04 -32.92 -48.39
N LEU A 43 -8.68 -32.13 -47.53
CA LEU A 43 -8.11 -31.73 -46.25
C LEU A 43 -7.78 -32.98 -45.41
N GLN A 44 -8.68 -33.97 -45.33
CA GLN A 44 -8.42 -35.19 -44.56
C GLN A 44 -7.33 -36.10 -45.15
N GLN A 45 -7.16 -36.11 -46.47
CA GLN A 45 -6.16 -36.95 -47.14
C GLN A 45 -4.72 -36.42 -46.95
N ASP A 46 -4.56 -35.11 -46.78
CA ASP A 46 -3.26 -34.43 -46.80
C ASP A 46 -2.86 -33.89 -45.39
N MET A 47 -3.20 -34.61 -44.32
CA MET A 47 -2.83 -34.29 -42.93
C MET A 47 -1.77 -35.24 -42.38
N THR A 48 -0.88 -34.70 -41.55
CA THR A 48 0.04 -35.49 -40.72
C THR A 48 -0.28 -35.31 -39.24
N GLU A 49 -0.22 -36.42 -38.49
CA GLU A 49 -0.37 -36.44 -37.04
C GLU A 49 0.91 -36.97 -36.40
N THR A 50 1.46 -36.23 -35.44
CA THR A 50 2.63 -36.63 -34.66
C THR A 50 2.26 -36.72 -33.19
N LEU A 51 2.49 -37.86 -32.55
CA LEU A 51 2.35 -38.02 -31.10
C LEU A 51 3.40 -37.18 -30.38
N LYS A 52 2.97 -36.34 -29.42
CA LYS A 52 3.84 -35.51 -28.59
C LYS A 52 3.39 -35.55 -27.12
N PRO A 53 3.34 -36.74 -26.49
CA PRO A 53 2.87 -36.86 -25.11
C PRO A 53 3.84 -36.14 -24.17
N ASN A 54 3.33 -35.16 -23.44
CA ASN A 54 4.07 -34.45 -22.40
C ASN A 54 3.09 -33.98 -21.32
N SER A 55 3.53 -33.93 -20.07
CA SER A 55 2.73 -33.39 -18.96
C SER A 55 3.64 -32.62 -18.02
N GLU A 56 3.24 -31.40 -17.70
CA GLU A 56 3.99 -30.43 -16.91
C GLU A 56 3.07 -29.85 -15.84
N CYS A 57 3.68 -29.42 -14.74
CA CYS A 57 2.99 -28.83 -13.62
C CYS A 57 3.77 -27.62 -13.12
N GLU A 58 3.07 -26.51 -12.89
CA GLU A 58 3.65 -25.24 -12.44
C GLU A 58 2.81 -24.67 -11.29
N ILE A 59 3.45 -23.92 -10.40
CA ILE A 59 2.80 -23.27 -9.27
C ILE A 59 3.06 -21.78 -9.35
N VAL A 60 1.98 -21.00 -9.35
CA VAL A 60 2.00 -19.56 -9.53
C VAL A 60 1.45 -18.89 -8.28
N ALA A 61 2.31 -18.22 -7.52
CA ALA A 61 1.97 -17.45 -6.32
C ALA A 61 1.73 -15.96 -6.66
N SER A 62 1.01 -15.70 -7.75
CA SER A 62 0.66 -14.36 -8.22
C SER A 62 -0.70 -14.39 -8.93
N ASP A 63 -1.35 -13.23 -8.99
CA ASP A 63 -2.63 -13.02 -9.68
C ASP A 63 -2.56 -11.88 -10.71
N SER A 64 -1.36 -11.38 -11.02
CA SER A 64 -1.17 -10.27 -11.97
C SER A 64 -1.66 -10.64 -13.37
N ILE A 65 -2.02 -9.63 -14.18
CA ILE A 65 -2.41 -9.88 -15.57
C ILE A 65 -1.22 -10.48 -16.34
N SER A 66 -0.02 -10.00 -16.06
CA SER A 66 1.21 -10.50 -16.68
C SER A 66 1.42 -11.98 -16.43
N ASP A 67 1.30 -12.44 -15.19
CA ASP A 67 1.57 -13.84 -14.83
C ASP A 67 0.51 -14.77 -15.41
N LYS A 68 -0.78 -14.40 -15.37
CA LYS A 68 -1.84 -15.22 -15.97
C LYS A 68 -1.69 -15.38 -17.48
N THR A 69 -1.37 -14.27 -18.16
CA THR A 69 -1.16 -14.29 -19.60
C THR A 69 0.10 -15.09 -19.96
N LEU A 70 1.15 -15.05 -19.13
CA LEU A 70 2.35 -15.87 -19.29
C LEU A 70 2.04 -17.37 -19.13
N SER A 71 1.30 -17.76 -18.09
CA SER A 71 0.90 -19.16 -17.85
C SER A 71 0.10 -19.78 -19.00
N LEU A 72 -0.64 -18.95 -19.75
CA LEU A 72 -1.39 -19.36 -20.94
C LEU A 72 -0.63 -19.17 -22.26
N GLY A 73 0.63 -18.72 -22.22
CA GLY A 73 1.45 -18.50 -23.41
C GLY A 73 0.97 -17.36 -24.31
N VAL A 74 0.28 -16.37 -23.76
CA VAL A 74 -0.28 -15.22 -24.48
C VAL A 74 0.83 -14.21 -24.75
N ASN A 75 1.08 -13.92 -26.04
CA ASN A 75 2.05 -12.91 -26.47
C ASN A 75 1.47 -11.49 -26.42
N ALA A 76 2.33 -10.47 -26.59
CA ALA A 76 1.92 -9.06 -26.52
C ALA A 76 0.82 -8.68 -27.52
N ALA A 77 0.85 -9.21 -28.75
CA ALA A 77 -0.17 -8.93 -29.76
C ALA A 77 -1.55 -9.43 -29.31
N LEU A 78 -1.60 -10.65 -28.75
CA LEU A 78 -2.84 -11.25 -28.27
C LEU A 78 -3.33 -10.62 -26.96
N LYS A 79 -2.43 -10.13 -26.10
CA LYS A 79 -2.79 -9.35 -24.90
C LYS A 79 -3.63 -8.13 -25.26
N ALA A 80 -3.24 -7.37 -26.28
CA ALA A 80 -4.01 -6.20 -26.72
C ALA A 80 -5.45 -6.55 -27.07
N SER A 81 -5.64 -7.70 -27.74
CA SER A 81 -6.96 -8.20 -28.15
C SER A 81 -7.81 -8.68 -26.98
N LEU A 82 -7.18 -9.28 -25.97
CA LEU A 82 -7.85 -9.61 -24.72
C LEU A 82 -8.31 -8.34 -24.00
N PHE A 83 -7.47 -7.32 -23.94
CA PHE A 83 -7.82 -6.03 -23.33
C PHE A 83 -8.94 -5.31 -24.09
N GLY A 84 -8.99 -5.44 -25.42
CA GLY A 84 -10.07 -4.92 -26.25
C GLY A 84 -11.31 -5.81 -26.35
N GLU A 85 -11.41 -6.88 -25.55
CA GLU A 85 -12.50 -7.87 -25.57
C GLU A 85 -12.80 -8.46 -26.98
N LEU A 86 -11.78 -8.53 -27.84
CA LEU A 86 -11.89 -9.11 -29.18
C LEU A 86 -11.89 -10.65 -29.15
N ILE A 87 -11.45 -11.23 -28.04
CA ILE A 87 -11.31 -12.66 -27.84
C ILE A 87 -12.19 -13.07 -26.67
N GLN A 88 -13.16 -13.94 -26.95
CA GLN A 88 -13.88 -14.67 -25.94
C GLN A 88 -13.07 -15.90 -25.54
N VAL A 89 -12.74 -16.00 -24.26
CA VAL A 89 -11.99 -17.13 -23.68
C VAL A 89 -12.94 -18.17 -23.14
N GLU A 90 -12.56 -19.44 -23.23
CA GLU A 90 -13.35 -20.58 -22.75
C GLU A 90 -12.46 -21.63 -22.07
N GLY A 91 -13.08 -22.61 -21.41
CA GLY A 91 -12.38 -23.71 -20.75
C GLY A 91 -11.38 -23.23 -19.70
N SER A 92 -10.15 -23.74 -19.77
CA SER A 92 -9.04 -23.35 -18.88
C SER A 92 -8.68 -21.86 -18.95
N ALA A 93 -8.91 -21.21 -20.10
CA ALA A 93 -8.58 -19.79 -20.28
C ALA A 93 -9.51 -18.84 -19.50
N ASN A 94 -10.63 -19.32 -18.98
CA ASN A 94 -11.47 -18.56 -18.04
C ASN A 94 -10.72 -18.13 -16.76
N TYR A 95 -9.60 -18.80 -16.45
CA TYR A 95 -8.66 -18.37 -15.41
C TYR A 95 -8.23 -16.89 -15.54
N LEU A 96 -8.14 -16.35 -16.77
CA LEU A 96 -7.82 -14.93 -17.01
C LEU A 96 -8.83 -13.98 -16.35
N ASN A 97 -10.09 -14.41 -16.24
CA ASN A 97 -11.19 -13.60 -15.71
C ASN A 97 -11.37 -13.78 -14.20
N ASP A 98 -10.78 -14.80 -13.58
CA ASP A 98 -10.83 -15.01 -12.13
C ASP A 98 -9.77 -14.18 -11.43
N THR A 99 -10.10 -12.95 -11.03
CA THR A 99 -9.18 -12.07 -10.27
C THR A 99 -9.45 -12.12 -8.77
N LYS A 100 -8.43 -11.82 -7.97
CA LYS A 100 -8.59 -11.57 -6.53
C LYS A 100 -9.70 -10.55 -6.28
N THR A 101 -10.42 -10.77 -5.19
CA THR A 101 -11.55 -9.90 -4.80
C THR A 101 -11.21 -8.91 -3.71
N SER A 102 -10.03 -9.08 -3.09
CA SER A 102 -9.57 -8.38 -1.89
C SER A 102 -8.05 -8.33 -1.87
N LYS A 103 -7.49 -7.27 -1.28
CA LYS A 103 -6.06 -7.16 -0.97
C LYS A 103 -5.63 -8.06 0.17
N HIS A 104 -6.55 -8.42 1.06
CA HIS A 104 -6.34 -9.33 2.18
C HIS A 104 -6.67 -10.78 1.78
N GLN A 105 -6.32 -11.18 0.56
CA GLN A 105 -6.54 -12.52 0.03
C GLN A 105 -5.21 -13.12 -0.46
N ALA A 106 -4.78 -14.19 0.19
CA ALA A 106 -3.69 -15.03 -0.30
C ALA A 106 -4.23 -15.92 -1.42
N ARG A 107 -3.46 -16.04 -2.51
CA ARG A 107 -3.82 -16.87 -3.66
C ARG A 107 -2.60 -17.59 -4.19
N VAL A 108 -2.75 -18.88 -4.45
CA VAL A 108 -1.77 -19.70 -5.16
C VAL A 108 -2.51 -20.57 -6.17
N THR A 109 -2.00 -20.63 -7.39
CA THR A 109 -2.59 -21.41 -8.48
C THR A 109 -1.69 -22.58 -8.84
N LEU A 110 -2.25 -23.79 -8.88
CA LEU A 110 -1.59 -24.96 -9.46
C LEU A 110 -2.04 -25.10 -10.92
N GLN A 111 -1.09 -25.05 -11.85
CA GLN A 111 -1.33 -25.27 -13.26
C GLN A 111 -0.93 -26.69 -13.64
N TYR A 112 -1.85 -27.43 -14.25
CA TYR A 112 -1.58 -28.68 -14.95
C TYR A 112 -1.67 -28.44 -16.46
N LYS A 113 -0.68 -28.91 -17.21
CA LYS A 113 -0.66 -28.83 -18.67
C LYS A 113 -0.25 -30.16 -19.24
N ALA A 114 -1.06 -30.71 -20.14
CA ALA A 114 -0.75 -31.94 -20.84
C ALA A 114 -0.94 -31.78 -22.35
N ILE A 115 0.02 -32.25 -23.12
CA ILE A 115 0.02 -32.26 -24.59
C ILE A 115 -0.10 -33.71 -25.04
N THR A 116 -0.92 -33.97 -26.07
CA THR A 116 -1.14 -35.32 -26.59
C THR A 116 -0.52 -35.50 -27.96
N HIS A 117 -0.89 -34.66 -28.92
CA HIS A 117 -0.47 -34.80 -30.30
C HIS A 117 -0.49 -33.46 -31.04
N PHE A 118 0.20 -33.44 -32.16
CA PHE A 118 0.25 -32.30 -33.09
C PHE A 118 -0.31 -32.74 -34.43
N ARG A 119 -1.22 -31.95 -34.99
CA ARG A 119 -1.76 -32.15 -36.34
C ARG A 119 -1.37 -30.99 -37.23
N GLU A 120 -0.94 -31.26 -38.45
CA GLU A 120 -0.60 -30.24 -39.43
C GLU A 120 -1.02 -30.63 -40.85
N LEU A 121 -1.14 -29.63 -41.72
CA LEU A 121 -1.36 -29.82 -43.14
C LEU A 121 -0.02 -30.10 -43.83
N THR A 122 -0.01 -31.08 -44.74
CA THR A 122 1.18 -31.36 -45.54
C THR A 122 1.46 -30.26 -46.56
N MET A 123 2.73 -30.08 -46.90
CA MET A 123 3.18 -29.10 -47.92
C MET A 123 2.55 -29.33 -49.29
N ASN A 124 2.15 -30.57 -49.60
CA ASN A 124 1.50 -30.94 -50.86
C ASN A 124 0.15 -30.24 -51.07
N LEU A 125 -0.66 -30.10 -50.02
CA LEU A 125 -1.95 -29.41 -50.08
C LEU A 125 -1.79 -27.90 -50.16
N LEU A 126 -0.82 -27.36 -49.41
CA LEU A 126 -0.59 -25.92 -49.29
C LEU A 126 -0.21 -25.25 -50.62
N TRP A 127 0.43 -25.96 -51.57
CA TRP A 127 0.86 -25.40 -52.86
C TRP A 127 -0.09 -25.70 -54.05
N ARG A 128 -1.20 -26.43 -53.83
CA ARG A 128 -2.18 -26.74 -54.88
C ARG A 128 -3.22 -25.62 -55.03
N ARG A 129 -2.90 -24.58 -55.81
CA ARG A 129 -3.80 -23.43 -56.05
C ARG A 129 -5.19 -23.79 -56.60
N ASN A 130 -5.31 -24.89 -57.37
CA ASN A 130 -6.57 -25.29 -58.02
C ASN A 130 -7.62 -25.85 -57.05
N THR A 131 -7.28 -26.06 -55.77
CA THR A 131 -8.19 -26.61 -54.76
C THR A 131 -8.60 -25.59 -53.69
N MET A 132 -8.15 -24.33 -53.84
CA MET A 132 -8.41 -23.24 -52.91
C MET A 132 -9.65 -22.44 -53.30
N ASN A 133 -10.42 -22.00 -52.30
CA ASN A 133 -11.54 -21.09 -52.50
C ASN A 133 -11.06 -19.66 -52.81
N GLN A 134 -11.04 -19.31 -54.10
CA GLN A 134 -10.58 -18.01 -54.61
C GLN A 134 -11.39 -16.80 -54.08
N ASP A 135 -12.65 -17.00 -53.68
CA ASP A 135 -13.49 -15.91 -53.18
C ASP A 135 -13.04 -15.38 -51.83
N VAL A 136 -12.28 -16.17 -51.06
CA VAL A 136 -11.69 -15.75 -49.78
C VAL A 136 -10.72 -14.58 -49.99
N PHE A 137 -9.92 -14.62 -51.05
CA PHE A 137 -8.98 -13.56 -51.39
C PHE A 137 -9.70 -12.28 -51.81
N LYS A 138 -10.73 -12.40 -52.65
CA LYS A 138 -11.51 -11.26 -53.16
C LYS A 138 -12.28 -10.54 -52.07
N LYS A 139 -12.87 -11.28 -51.14
CA LYS A 139 -13.70 -10.71 -50.06
C LYS A 139 -12.89 -10.18 -48.88
N GLY A 140 -11.59 -10.50 -48.80
CA GLY A 140 -10.70 -9.99 -47.75
C GLY A 140 -11.14 -10.36 -46.32
N LEU A 141 -11.84 -11.49 -46.17
CA LEU A 141 -12.50 -11.90 -44.92
C LEU A 141 -11.53 -12.41 -43.85
N ALA A 142 -10.35 -12.87 -44.26
CA ALA A 142 -9.35 -13.45 -43.40
C ALA A 142 -7.95 -13.03 -43.86
N THR A 143 -6.98 -13.10 -42.96
CA THR A 143 -5.58 -12.79 -43.24
C THR A 143 -4.69 -14.02 -43.15
N HIS A 144 -5.13 -15.06 -42.43
CA HIS A 144 -4.40 -16.29 -42.20
C HIS A 144 -5.30 -17.53 -42.34
N VAL A 145 -4.67 -18.69 -42.48
CA VAL A 145 -5.31 -20.00 -42.43
C VAL A 145 -4.59 -20.89 -41.42
N VAL A 146 -5.33 -21.71 -40.68
CA VAL A 146 -4.78 -22.64 -39.69
C VAL A 146 -4.11 -23.82 -40.40
N THR A 147 -2.81 -23.98 -40.19
CA THR A 147 -2.02 -25.05 -40.83
C THR A 147 -1.48 -26.07 -39.84
N GLY A 148 -1.44 -25.74 -38.55
CA GLY A 148 -1.00 -26.65 -37.49
C GLY A 148 -1.72 -26.39 -36.18
N ILE A 149 -2.02 -27.45 -35.42
CA ILE A 149 -2.67 -27.39 -34.12
C ILE A 149 -1.99 -28.39 -33.19
N LEU A 150 -1.57 -27.91 -32.02
CA LEU A 150 -1.13 -28.72 -30.90
C LEU A 150 -2.32 -28.97 -29.99
N TYR A 151 -2.66 -30.25 -29.80
CA TYR A 151 -3.77 -30.71 -28.98
C TYR A 151 -3.30 -31.15 -27.60
N GLY A 152 -4.13 -30.90 -26.60
CA GLY A 152 -3.85 -31.20 -25.21
C GLY A 152 -5.00 -30.76 -24.30
N ALA A 153 -4.70 -30.50 -23.04
CA ALA A 153 -5.62 -29.90 -22.10
C ALA A 153 -4.85 -29.18 -21.00
N GLN A 154 -5.44 -28.13 -20.46
CA GLN A 154 -4.93 -27.39 -19.32
C GLN A 154 -5.95 -27.36 -18.18
N ALA A 155 -5.46 -27.24 -16.96
CA ALA A 155 -6.28 -27.01 -15.78
C ALA A 155 -5.56 -26.09 -14.80
N PHE A 156 -6.33 -25.22 -14.15
CA PHE A 156 -5.89 -24.30 -13.11
C PHE A 156 -6.71 -24.56 -11.85
N PHE A 157 -6.03 -24.92 -10.77
CA PHE A 157 -6.61 -25.02 -9.44
C PHE A 157 -6.22 -23.76 -8.67
N VAL A 158 -7.18 -22.86 -8.50
CA VAL A 158 -6.99 -21.57 -7.83
C VAL A 158 -7.36 -21.74 -6.36
N PHE A 159 -6.37 -21.67 -5.48
CA PHE A 159 -6.57 -21.76 -4.04
C PHE A 159 -6.57 -20.37 -3.42
N ASP A 160 -7.65 -20.06 -2.71
CA ASP A 160 -7.89 -18.77 -2.08
C ASP A 160 -8.03 -18.92 -0.56
N GLN A 161 -7.32 -18.07 0.19
CA GLN A 161 -7.47 -17.92 1.65
C GLN A 161 -7.65 -16.45 2.02
N GLN A 162 -8.69 -16.14 2.78
CA GLN A 162 -8.89 -14.81 3.34
C GLN A 162 -7.93 -14.61 4.53
N VAL A 163 -7.33 -13.44 4.62
CA VAL A 163 -6.34 -13.07 5.64
C VAL A 163 -6.94 -12.05 6.59
N SER A 164 -6.80 -12.26 7.90
CA SER A 164 -7.24 -11.31 8.92
C SER A 164 -6.26 -10.16 9.12
N GLU A 165 -6.69 -9.06 9.78
CA GLU A 165 -5.83 -7.90 10.08
C GLU A 165 -4.59 -8.27 10.94
N SER A 166 -4.67 -9.32 11.76
CA SER A 166 -3.59 -9.80 12.62
C SER A 166 -2.61 -10.77 11.94
N GLU A 167 -2.92 -11.23 10.73
CA GLU A 167 -2.14 -12.24 10.04
C GLU A 167 -1.29 -11.64 8.92
N ASN A 168 -0.08 -12.19 8.73
CA ASN A 168 0.79 -11.75 7.64
C ASN A 168 0.40 -12.44 6.32
N LEU A 169 -0.01 -11.63 5.33
CA LEU A 169 -0.40 -12.09 4.00
C LEU A 169 0.70 -12.90 3.30
N GLN A 170 1.96 -12.47 3.41
CA GLN A 170 3.08 -13.15 2.75
C GLN A 170 3.35 -14.51 3.37
N ASP A 171 3.24 -14.63 4.69
CA ASP A 171 3.46 -15.90 5.38
C ASP A 171 2.34 -16.90 5.08
N ILE A 172 1.09 -16.45 5.05
CA ILE A 172 -0.04 -17.28 4.60
C ILE A 172 0.18 -17.73 3.16
N GLN A 173 0.58 -16.83 2.26
CA GLN A 173 0.81 -17.17 0.86
C GLN A 173 1.96 -18.19 0.70
N ARG A 174 3.07 -18.03 1.42
CA ARG A 174 4.19 -18.99 1.43
C ARG A 174 3.76 -20.36 1.95
N ASN A 175 2.98 -20.39 3.04
CA ASN A 175 2.46 -21.63 3.60
C ASN A 175 1.54 -22.34 2.61
N LEU A 176 0.64 -21.60 1.96
CA LEU A 176 -0.25 -22.11 0.93
C LEU A 176 0.53 -22.69 -0.26
N GLU A 177 1.59 -22.00 -0.70
CA GLU A 177 2.47 -22.47 -1.78
C GLU A 177 3.19 -23.78 -1.44
N VAL A 178 3.74 -23.90 -0.23
CA VAL A 178 4.40 -25.13 0.24
C VAL A 178 3.42 -26.30 0.30
N MET A 179 2.17 -26.05 0.70
CA MET A 179 1.14 -27.10 0.72
C MET A 179 0.75 -27.55 -0.68
N ILE A 180 0.50 -26.62 -1.60
CA ILE A 180 0.08 -26.93 -2.97
C ILE A 180 1.21 -27.64 -3.74
N LYS A 181 2.47 -27.32 -3.45
CA LYS A 181 3.65 -28.06 -3.95
C LYS A 181 3.62 -29.55 -3.63
N LYS A 182 2.91 -29.99 -2.59
CA LYS A 182 2.77 -31.40 -2.24
C LYS A 182 1.73 -32.14 -3.09
N ILE A 183 0.78 -31.45 -3.74
CA ILE A 183 -0.33 -32.11 -4.48
C ILE A 183 0.17 -33.09 -5.54
N PRO A 184 1.13 -32.71 -6.44
CA PRO A 184 1.65 -33.65 -7.42
C PRO A 184 2.35 -34.86 -6.78
N SER A 185 3.08 -34.65 -5.68
CA SER A 185 3.80 -35.72 -4.97
C SER A 185 2.86 -36.71 -4.30
N ILE A 186 1.84 -36.23 -3.58
CA ILE A 186 0.83 -37.06 -2.89
C ILE A 186 0.03 -37.89 -3.91
N SER A 187 -0.21 -37.32 -5.09
CA SER A 187 -0.93 -37.96 -6.18
C SER A 187 -0.19 -39.17 -6.76
N ASN A 188 1.14 -39.12 -6.77
CA ASN A 188 1.98 -40.22 -7.26
C ASN A 188 2.13 -41.36 -6.23
N GLU A 189 1.98 -41.08 -4.93
CA GLU A 189 2.15 -42.05 -3.83
C GLU A 189 0.84 -42.76 -3.41
N GLY A 190 -0.24 -42.62 -4.19
CA GLY A 190 -1.52 -43.29 -3.92
C GLY A 190 -2.25 -42.75 -2.68
N GLY A 191 -2.05 -41.46 -2.33
CA GLY A 191 -2.85 -40.76 -1.32
C GLY A 191 -2.52 -41.06 0.15
N ARG A 192 -1.42 -41.76 0.47
CA ARG A 192 -1.09 -42.19 1.85
C ARG A 192 -0.18 -41.23 2.65
N ALA A 193 -0.02 -39.97 2.26
CA ALA A 193 0.99 -39.06 2.83
C ALA A 193 0.44 -37.81 3.53
N LEU A 194 -0.77 -37.83 4.10
CA LEU A 194 -1.29 -36.68 4.87
C LEU A 194 -1.15 -36.93 6.37
N LYS A 195 -0.29 -36.16 7.04
CA LYS A 195 -0.17 -36.16 8.51
C LYS A 195 -1.39 -35.48 9.14
N MET A 196 -1.77 -35.86 10.37
CA MET A 196 -2.94 -35.29 11.04
C MET A 196 -2.82 -33.78 11.27
N ASP A 197 -1.62 -33.26 11.51
CA ASP A 197 -1.37 -31.82 11.74
C ASP A 197 -1.63 -30.97 10.49
N ASP A 198 -1.51 -31.54 9.28
CA ASP A 198 -1.77 -30.81 8.03
C ASP A 198 -3.28 -30.60 7.80
N LYS A 199 -4.17 -31.41 8.42
CA LYS A 199 -5.63 -31.39 8.16
C LYS A 199 -6.35 -30.16 8.70
N GLU A 200 -5.91 -29.59 9.83
CA GLU A 200 -6.51 -28.36 10.34
C GLU A 200 -6.21 -27.15 9.43
N ILE A 201 -5.12 -27.21 8.67
CA ILE A 201 -4.69 -26.15 7.76
C ILE A 201 -5.47 -26.25 6.43
N PHE A 202 -5.78 -27.46 5.93
CA PHE A 202 -6.54 -27.67 4.69
C PHE A 202 -7.96 -27.10 4.70
N ASN A 203 -8.57 -27.00 5.88
CA ASN A 203 -9.93 -26.48 6.02
C ASN A 203 -10.01 -24.94 5.92
N LYS A 204 -8.88 -24.23 5.79
CA LYS A 204 -8.83 -22.76 5.81
C LYS A 204 -8.89 -22.09 4.44
N PHE A 205 -8.80 -22.85 3.36
CA PHE A 205 -8.76 -22.30 2.00
C PHE A 205 -9.76 -23.00 1.07
N SER A 206 -10.24 -22.26 0.09
CA SER A 206 -11.15 -22.76 -0.95
C SER A 206 -10.40 -23.05 -2.25
N CYS A 207 -10.88 -24.02 -3.02
CA CYS A 207 -10.40 -24.28 -4.38
C CYS A 207 -11.45 -23.85 -5.42
N LYS A 208 -11.00 -23.25 -6.52
CA LYS A 208 -11.77 -23.08 -7.75
C LYS A 208 -11.04 -23.75 -8.90
N PHE A 209 -11.79 -24.34 -9.82
CA PHE A 209 -11.22 -25.07 -10.96
C PHE A 209 -11.61 -24.42 -12.28
N HIS A 210 -10.60 -24.16 -13.12
CA HIS A 210 -10.76 -23.73 -14.51
C HIS A 210 -9.97 -24.68 -15.40
N GLY A 211 -10.63 -25.51 -16.20
CA GLY A 211 -9.92 -26.52 -16.99
C GLY A 211 -10.69 -27.00 -18.20
N ASP A 212 -9.96 -27.66 -19.11
CA ASP A 212 -10.48 -28.21 -20.36
C ASP A 212 -11.04 -29.64 -20.20
N PHE A 213 -11.33 -30.04 -18.96
CA PHE A 213 -11.75 -31.38 -18.60
C PHE A 213 -13.23 -31.41 -18.23
N ASN A 214 -13.95 -32.43 -18.72
CA ASN A 214 -15.32 -32.68 -18.29
C ASN A 214 -15.31 -33.44 -16.96
N LEU A 215 -15.47 -32.71 -15.85
CA LEU A 215 -15.51 -33.28 -14.50
C LEU A 215 -16.95 -33.52 -14.06
N SER A 216 -17.20 -34.63 -13.36
CA SER A 216 -18.50 -34.89 -12.73
C SER A 216 -18.79 -33.95 -11.56
N GLN A 217 -17.74 -33.54 -10.84
CA GLN A 217 -17.79 -32.54 -9.76
C GLN A 217 -16.52 -31.68 -9.79
N THR A 218 -16.69 -30.37 -9.62
CA THR A 218 -15.57 -29.43 -9.53
C THR A 218 -15.00 -29.40 -8.12
N PRO A 219 -13.67 -29.40 -7.94
CA PRO A 219 -13.06 -29.41 -6.63
C PRO A 219 -13.28 -28.08 -5.90
N VAL A 220 -13.70 -28.15 -4.65
CA VAL A 220 -13.89 -26.99 -3.76
C VAL A 220 -13.00 -27.05 -2.51
N THR A 221 -12.49 -28.24 -2.18
CA THR A 221 -11.55 -28.48 -1.06
C THR A 221 -10.17 -28.91 -1.57
N PHE A 222 -9.18 -28.94 -0.68
CA PHE A 222 -7.86 -29.47 -0.98
C PHE A 222 -7.91 -30.96 -1.37
N GLU A 223 -8.66 -31.77 -0.64
CA GLU A 223 -8.80 -33.20 -0.88
C GLU A 223 -9.46 -33.48 -2.23
N ASP A 224 -10.48 -32.70 -2.61
CA ASP A 224 -11.10 -32.81 -3.93
C ASP A 224 -10.10 -32.44 -5.02
N ALA A 225 -9.31 -31.38 -4.82
CA ALA A 225 -8.28 -30.98 -5.77
C ALA A 225 -7.23 -32.09 -5.98
N VAL A 226 -6.78 -32.76 -4.90
CA VAL A 226 -5.86 -33.90 -4.99
C VAL A 226 -6.47 -35.06 -5.80
N LYS A 227 -7.73 -35.42 -5.54
CA LYS A 227 -8.41 -36.50 -6.29
C LYS A 227 -8.56 -36.15 -7.77
N VAL A 228 -9.04 -34.95 -8.06
CA VAL A 228 -9.20 -34.47 -9.45
C VAL A 228 -7.85 -34.47 -10.15
N TYR A 229 -6.79 -33.97 -9.50
CA TYR A 229 -5.43 -33.97 -10.05
C TYR A 229 -4.93 -35.39 -10.37
N GLN A 230 -5.18 -36.39 -9.51
CA GLN A 230 -4.84 -37.79 -9.76
C GLN A 230 -5.57 -38.38 -10.99
N ASP A 231 -6.76 -37.89 -11.31
CA ASP A 231 -7.57 -38.39 -12.40
C ASP A 231 -7.33 -37.65 -13.73
N LEU A 232 -6.80 -36.42 -13.72
CA LEU A 232 -6.54 -35.64 -14.95
C LEU A 232 -5.79 -36.42 -16.04
N PRO A 233 -4.71 -37.16 -15.77
CA PRO A 233 -4.00 -37.92 -16.81
C PRO A 233 -4.84 -39.05 -17.41
N LYS A 234 -5.75 -39.64 -16.64
CA LYS A 234 -6.65 -40.72 -17.08
C LYS A 234 -7.81 -40.17 -17.90
N LEU A 235 -8.21 -38.93 -17.60
CA LEU A 235 -9.26 -38.23 -18.29
C LEU A 235 -8.80 -37.69 -19.63
N LEU A 236 -7.50 -37.57 -19.93
CA LEU A 236 -7.02 -37.07 -21.20
C LEU A 236 -6.73 -38.20 -22.20
N ASN A 237 -7.45 -38.20 -23.32
CA ASN A 237 -7.22 -39.05 -24.47
C ASN A 237 -7.25 -38.21 -25.76
N LYS A 238 -7.16 -38.86 -26.93
CA LYS A 238 -7.16 -38.14 -28.22
C LYS A 238 -8.50 -37.48 -28.56
N GLU A 239 -9.62 -38.05 -28.13
CA GLU A 239 -10.96 -37.61 -28.50
C GLU A 239 -11.42 -36.37 -27.73
N ASN A 240 -10.92 -36.21 -26.50
CA ASN A 240 -11.26 -35.08 -25.64
C ASN A 240 -10.12 -34.06 -25.48
N ALA A 241 -9.01 -34.23 -26.18
CA ALA A 241 -7.98 -33.21 -26.28
C ALA A 241 -8.49 -32.00 -27.08
N VAL A 242 -8.29 -30.80 -26.54
CA VAL A 242 -8.68 -29.54 -27.16
C VAL A 242 -7.45 -28.84 -27.79
N PRO A 243 -7.65 -27.91 -28.74
CA PRO A 243 -6.56 -27.07 -29.23
C PRO A 243 -5.93 -26.27 -28.07
N VAL A 244 -4.60 -26.36 -27.93
CA VAL A 244 -3.82 -25.60 -26.93
C VAL A 244 -3.04 -24.48 -27.61
N LYS A 245 -2.38 -24.78 -28.73
CA LYS A 245 -1.58 -23.83 -29.52
C LYS A 245 -1.82 -24.04 -31.01
N VAL A 246 -1.82 -22.96 -31.78
CA VAL A 246 -2.10 -22.98 -33.23
C VAL A 246 -1.04 -22.23 -34.03
N TRP A 247 -0.84 -22.71 -35.26
CA TRP A 247 0.03 -22.13 -36.28
C TRP A 247 -0.81 -21.64 -37.45
N LEU A 248 -0.59 -20.39 -37.81
CA LEU A 248 -1.39 -19.63 -38.76
C LEU A 248 -0.50 -19.16 -39.91
N LEU A 249 -0.74 -19.69 -41.11
CA LEU A 249 -0.02 -19.29 -42.30
C LEU A 249 -0.66 -18.03 -42.90
N PRO A 250 0.10 -16.96 -43.19
CA PRO A 250 -0.42 -15.79 -43.89
C PRO A 250 -0.95 -16.16 -45.27
N LEU A 251 -2.18 -15.73 -45.59
CA LEU A 251 -2.77 -15.94 -46.92
C LEU A 251 -1.98 -15.21 -48.02
N THR A 252 -1.27 -14.14 -47.66
CA THR A 252 -0.35 -13.41 -48.55
C THR A 252 0.80 -14.27 -49.06
N SER A 253 1.15 -15.35 -48.37
CA SER A 253 2.15 -16.33 -48.83
C SER A 253 1.61 -17.22 -49.96
N LEU A 254 0.28 -17.34 -50.09
CA LEU A 254 -0.40 -18.13 -51.12
C LEU A 254 -0.85 -17.26 -52.30
N ASP A 255 -1.39 -16.08 -52.01
CA ASP A 255 -1.84 -15.09 -52.98
C ASP A 255 -1.51 -13.67 -52.50
N SER A 256 -0.76 -12.90 -53.29
CA SER A 256 -0.35 -11.54 -52.95
C SER A 256 -1.51 -10.54 -52.83
N GLY A 257 -2.68 -10.84 -53.39
CA GLY A 257 -3.90 -10.05 -53.28
C GLY A 257 -4.72 -10.31 -52.02
N ALA A 258 -4.31 -11.28 -51.18
CA ALA A 258 -4.99 -11.57 -49.92
C ALA A 258 -4.94 -10.39 -48.94
N ALA A 259 -5.96 -10.28 -48.07
CA ALA A 259 -5.92 -9.32 -46.97
C ALA A 259 -4.72 -9.63 -46.05
N LYS A 260 -4.11 -8.58 -45.49
CA LYS A 260 -2.89 -8.70 -44.69
C LYS A 260 -3.01 -7.98 -43.35
N LEU A 261 -2.22 -8.46 -42.39
CA LEU A 261 -1.92 -7.73 -41.18
C LEU A 261 -0.85 -6.67 -41.50
N VAL A 262 -1.22 -5.40 -41.45
CA VAL A 262 -0.39 -4.27 -41.90
C VAL A 262 0.51 -3.77 -40.76
N ARG A 263 -0.03 -3.65 -39.55
CA ARG A 263 0.68 -3.15 -38.37
C ARG A 263 0.51 -4.10 -37.18
N GLN A 264 1.53 -4.15 -36.33
CA GLN A 264 1.46 -4.75 -34.99
C GLN A 264 1.38 -3.62 -33.96
N ILE A 265 0.77 -3.90 -32.81
CA ILE A 265 0.78 -2.97 -31.69
C ILE A 265 2.11 -3.11 -30.95
N SER A 266 2.75 -1.98 -30.63
CA SER A 266 4.02 -1.97 -29.95
C SER A 266 3.87 -2.52 -28.52
N VAL A 267 4.90 -3.25 -28.07
CA VAL A 267 4.96 -3.80 -26.71
C VAL A 267 4.81 -2.70 -25.65
N ARG A 268 5.28 -1.48 -25.94
CA ARG A 268 5.13 -0.32 -25.05
C ARG A 268 3.66 0.01 -24.81
N VAL A 269 2.87 0.17 -25.87
CA VAL A 269 1.44 0.49 -25.75
C VAL A 269 0.68 -0.64 -25.03
N VAL A 270 1.02 -1.90 -25.32
CA VAL A 270 0.45 -3.05 -24.60
C VAL A 270 0.78 -3.02 -23.11
N SER A 271 2.02 -2.69 -22.74
CA SER A 271 2.42 -2.57 -21.33
C SER A 271 1.70 -1.42 -20.62
N ASP A 272 1.52 -0.27 -21.29
CA ASP A 272 0.80 0.86 -20.71
C ASP A 272 -0.71 0.58 -20.54
N LEU A 273 -1.30 -0.24 -21.43
CA LEU A 273 -2.65 -0.78 -21.29
C LEU A 273 -2.76 -1.75 -20.11
N GLU A 274 -1.82 -2.68 -20.00
CA GLU A 274 -1.76 -3.66 -18.91
C GLU A 274 -1.73 -2.95 -17.55
N LYS A 275 -0.81 -2.00 -17.36
CA LYS A 275 -0.74 -1.17 -16.15
C LYS A 275 -2.04 -0.42 -15.87
N THR A 276 -2.68 0.10 -16.92
CA THR A 276 -3.96 0.82 -16.77
C THR A 276 -5.07 -0.08 -16.26
N LEU A 277 -5.17 -1.31 -16.77
CA LEU A 277 -6.17 -2.27 -16.30
C LEU A 277 -5.84 -2.80 -14.90
N GLU A 278 -4.57 -3.04 -14.59
CA GLU A 278 -4.13 -3.43 -13.24
C GLU A 278 -4.43 -2.34 -12.20
N ASP A 279 -4.17 -1.06 -12.52
CA ASP A 279 -4.52 0.07 -11.65
C ASP A 279 -6.03 0.09 -11.34
N LEU A 280 -6.89 -0.20 -12.32
CA LEU A 280 -8.34 -0.21 -12.13
C LEU A 280 -8.80 -1.41 -11.30
N LEU A 281 -8.18 -2.58 -11.47
CA LEU A 281 -8.44 -3.76 -10.63
C LEU A 281 -7.99 -3.53 -9.19
N ASP A 282 -6.88 -2.84 -8.97
CA ASP A 282 -6.39 -2.42 -7.66
C ASP A 282 -7.43 -1.58 -6.90
N LEU A 283 -7.93 -0.54 -7.57
CA LEU A 283 -8.97 0.34 -7.03
C LEU A 283 -10.25 -0.42 -6.71
N GLU A 284 -10.69 -1.32 -7.59
CA GLU A 284 -11.87 -2.13 -7.36
C GLU A 284 -11.73 -3.04 -6.13
N MET A 285 -10.56 -3.68 -5.95
CA MET A 285 -10.27 -4.47 -4.75
C MET A 285 -10.31 -3.62 -3.47
N ARG A 286 -9.67 -2.44 -3.48
CA ARG A 286 -9.67 -1.52 -2.32
C ARG A 286 -11.08 -1.04 -1.99
N CYS A 287 -11.90 -0.72 -2.99
CA CYS A 287 -13.30 -0.38 -2.79
C CYS A 287 -14.07 -1.55 -2.16
N ARG A 288 -13.90 -2.78 -2.65
CA ARG A 288 -14.56 -3.96 -2.07
C ARG A 288 -14.10 -4.21 -0.63
N ASP A 289 -12.83 -4.02 -0.32
CA ASP A 289 -12.29 -4.18 1.04
C ASP A 289 -12.90 -3.17 2.00
N MET A 290 -12.95 -1.89 1.62
CA MET A 290 -13.65 -0.86 2.41
C MET A 290 -15.11 -1.24 2.64
N ARG A 291 -15.82 -1.71 1.62
CA ARG A 291 -17.23 -2.13 1.70
C ARG A 291 -17.47 -3.36 2.58
N ARG A 292 -16.45 -4.18 2.84
CA ARG A 292 -16.51 -5.29 3.81
C ARG A 292 -16.37 -4.82 5.26
N SER A 293 -15.92 -3.58 5.49
CA SER A 293 -15.75 -3.01 6.82
C SER A 293 -17.09 -2.94 7.56
N PRO A 294 -17.19 -3.48 8.79
CA PRO A 294 -18.45 -3.49 9.55
C PRO A 294 -18.98 -2.09 9.87
N GLU A 295 -18.11 -1.08 9.89
CA GLU A 295 -18.42 0.33 10.14
C GLU A 295 -19.35 0.91 9.07
N LEU A 296 -19.22 0.50 7.81
CA LEU A 296 -20.08 1.01 6.73
C LEU A 296 -21.52 0.54 6.83
N LYS A 297 -21.82 -0.50 7.62
CA LYS A 297 -23.20 -0.85 7.96
C LYS A 297 -23.88 0.26 8.78
N LYS A 298 -23.10 1.02 9.57
CA LYS A 298 -23.59 2.13 10.40
C LYS A 298 -23.64 3.45 9.64
N PHE A 299 -22.89 3.57 8.54
CA PHE A 299 -22.76 4.80 7.75
C PHE A 299 -23.06 4.54 6.26
N PRO A 300 -24.32 4.25 5.89
CA PRO A 300 -24.70 3.88 4.52
C PRO A 300 -24.39 4.96 3.48
N GLN A 301 -24.32 6.21 3.92
CA GLN A 301 -23.97 7.39 3.09
C GLN A 301 -22.57 7.25 2.47
N ILE A 302 -21.61 6.68 3.22
CA ILE A 302 -20.25 6.44 2.75
C ILE A 302 -20.20 5.24 1.79
N ASP A 303 -20.95 4.17 2.07
CA ASP A 303 -21.07 3.03 1.14
C ASP A 303 -21.62 3.47 -0.22
N ALA A 304 -22.64 4.34 -0.23
CA ALA A 304 -23.20 4.89 -1.47
C ALA A 304 -22.16 5.67 -2.30
N LYS A 305 -21.30 6.47 -1.65
CA LYS A 305 -20.22 7.20 -2.32
C LYS A 305 -19.18 6.25 -2.92
N ILE A 306 -18.75 5.23 -2.18
CA ILE A 306 -17.78 4.22 -2.66
C ILE A 306 -18.37 3.39 -3.80
N LYS A 307 -19.65 3.02 -3.71
CA LYS A 307 -20.36 2.32 -4.77
C LYS A 307 -20.38 3.15 -6.07
N THR A 308 -20.74 4.43 -5.97
CA THR A 308 -20.77 5.34 -7.13
C THR A 308 -19.39 5.48 -7.78
N PHE A 309 -18.32 5.60 -6.99
CA PHE A 309 -16.95 5.61 -7.49
C PHE A 309 -16.57 4.32 -8.22
N MET A 310 -16.91 3.17 -7.62
CA MET A 310 -16.63 1.86 -8.19
C MET A 310 -17.35 1.69 -9.53
N GLU A 311 -18.63 2.07 -9.60
CA GLU A 311 -19.43 2.05 -10.84
C GLU A 311 -18.82 2.96 -11.92
N SER A 312 -18.37 4.16 -11.55
CA SER A 312 -17.68 5.09 -12.47
C SER A 312 -16.38 4.50 -13.03
N CYS A 313 -15.58 3.85 -12.18
CA CYS A 313 -14.36 3.15 -12.61
C CYS A 313 -14.67 1.97 -13.55
N SER A 314 -15.72 1.20 -13.27
CA SER A 314 -16.17 0.10 -14.13
C SER A 314 -16.66 0.61 -15.48
N GLU A 315 -17.43 1.70 -15.51
CA GLU A 315 -17.90 2.31 -16.76
C GLU A 315 -16.74 2.82 -17.61
N PHE A 316 -15.76 3.51 -17.00
CA PHE A 316 -14.55 3.94 -17.68
C PHE A 316 -13.76 2.76 -18.28
N LYS A 317 -13.58 1.68 -17.49
CA LYS A 317 -12.91 0.45 -17.94
C LYS A 317 -13.60 -0.12 -19.19
N LEU A 318 -14.92 -0.30 -19.14
CA LEU A 318 -15.70 -0.83 -20.27
C LEU A 318 -15.64 0.11 -21.48
N GLY A 319 -15.67 1.42 -21.28
CA GLY A 319 -15.47 2.41 -22.33
C GLY A 319 -14.12 2.28 -23.01
N LEU A 320 -13.05 2.15 -22.23
CA LEU A 320 -11.69 1.92 -22.75
C LEU A 320 -11.61 0.62 -23.55
N GLN A 321 -12.13 -0.49 -23.02
CA GLN A 321 -12.15 -1.79 -23.70
C GLN A 321 -12.91 -1.74 -25.03
N ARG A 322 -14.05 -1.04 -25.06
CA ARG A 322 -14.84 -0.83 -26.30
C ARG A 322 -14.05 -0.06 -27.35
N VAL A 323 -13.42 1.05 -26.98
CA VAL A 323 -12.62 1.85 -27.92
C VAL A 323 -11.44 1.04 -28.44
N LEU A 324 -10.77 0.26 -27.58
CA LEU A 324 -9.71 -0.67 -27.98
C LEU A 324 -10.21 -1.69 -29.02
N GLY A 325 -11.33 -2.35 -28.75
CA GLY A 325 -11.93 -3.31 -29.68
C GLY A 325 -12.27 -2.71 -31.04
N GLN A 326 -12.63 -1.43 -31.11
CA GLN A 326 -12.89 -0.73 -32.37
C GLN A 326 -11.61 -0.32 -33.10
N LYS A 327 -10.61 0.19 -32.37
CA LYS A 327 -9.38 0.77 -32.93
C LYS A 327 -8.36 -0.28 -33.36
N LEU A 328 -8.24 -1.38 -32.62
CA LEU A 328 -7.24 -2.43 -32.90
C LEU A 328 -7.37 -3.01 -34.33
N PRO A 329 -8.56 -3.40 -34.83
CA PRO A 329 -8.70 -3.91 -36.19
C PRO A 329 -8.35 -2.87 -37.27
N LEU A 330 -8.67 -1.59 -37.04
CA LEU A 330 -8.39 -0.49 -37.98
C LEU A 330 -6.89 -0.24 -38.08
N ILE A 331 -6.19 -0.18 -36.96
CA ILE A 331 -4.73 -0.02 -36.91
C ILE A 331 -4.03 -1.20 -37.58
N ARG A 332 -4.40 -2.42 -37.18
CA ARG A 332 -3.85 -3.66 -37.73
C ARG A 332 -4.16 -3.85 -39.22
N GLY A 333 -5.30 -3.36 -39.68
CA GLY A 333 -5.73 -3.38 -41.07
C GLY A 333 -5.11 -2.29 -41.95
N GLY A 334 -4.40 -1.33 -41.36
CA GLY A 334 -3.73 -0.26 -42.11
C GLY A 334 -4.50 1.06 -42.17
N GLY A 335 -5.75 1.10 -41.70
CA GLY A 335 -6.65 2.25 -41.81
C GLY A 335 -6.39 3.38 -40.81
N GLU A 336 -5.77 3.07 -39.67
CA GLU A 336 -5.40 4.04 -38.63
C GLU A 336 -3.95 3.83 -38.14
N GLU A 337 -3.41 4.81 -37.42
CA GLU A 337 -2.06 4.78 -36.86
C GLU A 337 -2.06 4.43 -35.36
N GLU A 338 -1.00 3.82 -34.87
CA GLU A 338 -0.88 3.47 -33.44
C GLU A 338 -0.90 4.69 -32.51
N THR A 339 -0.56 5.88 -33.04
CA THR A 339 -0.61 7.15 -32.30
C THR A 339 -2.00 7.46 -31.77
N ASP A 340 -3.05 7.00 -32.45
CA ASP A 340 -4.44 7.19 -32.01
C ASP A 340 -4.69 6.43 -30.69
N LEU A 341 -4.12 5.23 -30.58
CA LEU A 341 -4.18 4.40 -29.38
C LEU A 341 -3.33 4.98 -28.24
N ALA A 342 -2.11 5.44 -28.53
CA ALA A 342 -1.27 6.12 -27.54
C ALA A 342 -1.94 7.42 -27.03
N GLY A 343 -2.69 8.11 -27.90
CA GLY A 343 -3.48 9.28 -27.56
C GLY A 343 -4.56 9.00 -26.51
N ILE A 344 -5.25 7.86 -26.60
CA ILE A 344 -6.28 7.45 -25.62
C ILE A 344 -5.68 7.27 -24.23
N LEU A 345 -4.54 6.60 -24.11
CA LEU A 345 -3.83 6.41 -22.84
C LEU A 345 -3.34 7.74 -22.25
N LYS A 346 -2.89 8.67 -23.10
CA LYS A 346 -2.49 10.02 -22.68
C LYS A 346 -3.68 10.89 -22.28
N LYS A 347 -4.85 10.71 -22.90
CA LYS A 347 -6.09 11.38 -22.47
C LYS A 347 -6.45 10.94 -21.04
N ARG A 348 -6.31 9.65 -20.69
CA ARG A 348 -6.51 9.19 -19.29
C ARG A 348 -5.64 9.95 -18.30
N SER A 349 -4.34 10.10 -18.57
CA SER A 349 -3.42 10.75 -17.62
C SER A 349 -3.69 12.23 -17.37
N SER A 350 -4.42 12.89 -18.27
CA SER A 350 -4.87 14.29 -18.14
C SER A 350 -6.33 14.43 -17.71
N SER A 351 -7.06 13.31 -17.57
CA SER A 351 -8.47 13.27 -17.19
C SER A 351 -8.66 13.13 -15.66
N PRO A 352 -9.90 13.31 -15.16
CA PRO A 352 -10.28 12.91 -13.80
C PRO A 352 -9.97 11.43 -13.49
N PHE A 353 -9.93 10.55 -14.50
CA PHE A 353 -9.56 9.13 -14.35
C PHE A 353 -8.03 8.87 -14.34
N SER A 354 -7.23 9.90 -14.09
CA SER A 354 -5.79 9.73 -13.88
C SER A 354 -5.53 8.87 -12.64
N ARG A 355 -4.43 8.10 -12.67
CA ARG A 355 -4.02 7.25 -11.55
C ARG A 355 -3.90 8.05 -10.25
N GLU A 356 -3.33 9.26 -10.32
CA GLU A 356 -3.13 10.15 -9.18
C GLU A 356 -4.47 10.55 -8.55
N CYS A 357 -5.42 11.08 -9.33
CA CYS A 357 -6.72 11.52 -8.82
C CYS A 357 -7.54 10.37 -8.23
N LEU A 358 -7.60 9.22 -8.90
CA LEU A 358 -8.32 8.05 -8.43
C LEU A 358 -7.74 7.52 -7.11
N ASN A 359 -6.41 7.38 -7.02
CA ASN A 359 -5.73 6.93 -5.81
C ASN A 359 -5.87 7.92 -4.66
N GLN A 360 -5.82 9.21 -4.95
CA GLN A 360 -6.00 10.24 -3.94
C GLN A 360 -7.39 10.18 -3.32
N TRP A 361 -8.45 10.10 -4.14
CA TRP A 361 -9.82 10.04 -3.63
C TRP A 361 -10.07 8.80 -2.78
N ILE A 362 -9.66 7.61 -3.26
CA ILE A 362 -9.85 6.37 -2.51
C ILE A 362 -9.05 6.37 -1.20
N SER A 363 -7.82 6.91 -1.19
CA SER A 363 -7.03 7.05 0.04
C SER A 363 -7.64 8.04 1.04
N CYS A 364 -8.29 9.10 0.55
CA CYS A 364 -9.09 9.97 1.43
C CYS A 364 -10.28 9.22 2.05
N LYS A 365 -10.96 8.35 1.30
CA LYS A 365 -12.07 7.55 1.81
C LYS A 365 -11.62 6.49 2.81
N GLU A 366 -10.47 5.86 2.59
CA GLU A 366 -9.85 4.96 3.56
C GLU A 366 -9.59 5.68 4.90
N LYS A 367 -9.02 6.91 4.85
CA LYS A 367 -8.80 7.75 6.03
C LYS A 367 -10.11 8.14 6.73
N GLU A 368 -11.14 8.50 5.97
CA GLU A 368 -12.46 8.85 6.52
C GLU A 368 -13.09 7.65 7.25
N ILE A 369 -13.05 6.45 6.66
CA ILE A 369 -13.53 5.22 7.31
C ILE A 369 -12.72 4.92 8.57
N HIS A 370 -11.39 5.06 8.51
CA HIS A 370 -10.54 4.86 9.68
C HIS A 370 -10.90 5.82 10.82
N LEU A 371 -11.13 7.10 10.51
CA LEU A 371 -11.59 8.10 11.48
C LEU A 371 -12.94 7.70 12.10
N LEU A 372 -13.90 7.25 11.29
CA LEU A 372 -15.20 6.76 11.75
C LEU A 372 -15.08 5.52 12.65
N LYS A 373 -14.18 4.58 12.32
CA LYS A 373 -13.85 3.42 13.16
C LYS A 373 -13.35 3.88 14.53
N THR A 374 -12.43 4.84 14.57
CA THR A 374 -11.88 5.41 15.82
C THR A 374 -12.96 6.09 16.66
N PHE A 375 -13.78 6.98 16.09
CA PHE A 375 -14.86 7.63 16.83
C PHE A 375 -15.93 6.66 17.31
N THR A 376 -16.30 5.67 16.49
CA THR A 376 -17.27 4.63 16.88
C THR A 376 -16.72 3.77 18.01
N ASN A 377 -15.41 3.49 18.02
CA ASN A 377 -14.76 2.74 19.08
C ASN A 377 -14.70 3.53 20.41
N MET A 378 -14.51 4.85 20.35
CA MET A 378 -14.56 5.72 21.54
C MET A 378 -15.98 5.86 22.12
N THR A 379 -17.01 5.57 21.33
CA THR A 379 -18.42 5.78 21.66
C THR A 379 -19.22 4.47 21.77
N LYS A 380 -18.56 3.34 22.04
CA LYS A 380 -19.18 1.99 22.14
C LYS A 380 -20.36 1.88 23.12
N HIS A 381 -20.50 2.83 24.06
CA HIS A 381 -21.58 2.86 25.06
C HIS A 381 -22.70 3.87 24.77
N THR A 382 -22.70 4.54 23.61
CA THR A 382 -23.78 5.45 23.20
C THR A 382 -24.67 4.81 22.15
N GLU A 383 -25.99 4.98 22.29
CA GLU A 383 -26.96 4.56 21.29
C GLU A 383 -26.82 5.38 20.00
N LEU A 384 -26.82 4.69 18.86
CA LEU A 384 -26.76 5.31 17.55
C LEU A 384 -28.18 5.72 17.16
N LEU A 385 -28.43 7.03 17.02
CA LEU A 385 -29.77 7.57 16.78
C LEU A 385 -29.94 7.95 15.32
N ASP A 386 -30.84 7.24 14.64
CA ASP A 386 -31.12 7.43 13.20
C ASP A 386 -32.25 8.45 12.95
N ASP A 387 -33.15 8.68 13.92
CA ASP A 387 -34.19 9.71 13.78
C ASP A 387 -34.78 10.23 15.12
N ARG A 388 -35.25 11.48 15.09
CA ARG A 388 -35.60 12.35 16.21
C ARG A 388 -36.90 11.92 16.89
N SER A 389 -36.82 11.03 17.87
CA SER A 389 -37.98 10.73 18.72
C SER A 389 -37.56 10.26 20.10
N HIS A 390 -36.88 11.11 20.87
CA HIS A 390 -36.50 10.77 22.24
C HIS A 390 -37.07 11.77 23.24
N THR A 391 -37.85 11.23 24.18
CA THR A 391 -38.40 11.89 25.36
C THR A 391 -37.36 11.96 26.47
N ALA A 392 -36.15 12.43 26.16
CA ALA A 392 -35.11 12.67 27.16
C ALA A 392 -35.24 14.10 27.68
N LYS A 393 -35.19 14.27 29.01
CA LYS A 393 -35.24 15.59 29.65
C LYS A 393 -34.02 16.44 29.32
N TYR A 394 -32.87 15.79 29.10
CA TYR A 394 -31.60 16.34 28.64
C TYR A 394 -30.89 15.31 27.74
N GLY A 395 -30.17 15.75 26.71
CA GLY A 395 -29.42 14.86 25.81
C GLY A 395 -28.21 15.55 25.20
N VAL A 396 -27.10 14.81 25.08
CA VAL A 396 -25.86 15.23 24.41
C VAL A 396 -25.64 14.31 23.22
N CYS A 397 -25.54 14.86 22.01
CA CYS A 397 -25.41 14.09 20.77
C CYS A 397 -24.09 14.44 20.07
N PHE A 398 -23.37 13.41 19.64
CA PHE A 398 -22.21 13.54 18.77
C PHE A 398 -22.67 13.35 17.32
N VAL A 399 -22.65 14.43 16.52
CA VAL A 399 -23.20 14.44 15.16
C VAL A 399 -22.08 14.55 14.14
N PHE A 400 -22.01 13.58 13.22
CA PHE A 400 -21.16 13.69 12.03
C PHE A 400 -21.84 14.57 10.99
N THR A 401 -21.40 15.83 10.88
CA THR A 401 -22.06 16.84 10.04
C THR A 401 -21.67 16.82 8.57
N SER A 402 -20.67 16.02 8.19
CA SER A 402 -20.08 16.03 6.84
C SER A 402 -20.34 14.77 6.03
N LEU A 403 -20.99 13.74 6.58
CA LEU A 403 -21.16 12.45 5.89
C LEU A 403 -22.07 12.55 4.65
N ASP A 404 -23.14 13.33 4.74
CA ASP A 404 -24.10 13.60 3.66
C ASP A 404 -23.62 14.66 2.65
N SER A 405 -22.40 15.18 2.80
CA SER A 405 -21.90 16.19 1.89
C SER A 405 -21.82 15.68 0.45
N ASP A 406 -22.17 16.55 -0.51
CA ASP A 406 -21.94 16.28 -1.91
C ASP A 406 -20.45 15.98 -2.16
N GLU A 407 -20.19 15.07 -3.10
CA GLU A 407 -18.84 14.71 -3.55
C GLU A 407 -18.59 15.32 -4.94
N PRO A 408 -17.93 16.49 -5.03
CA PRO A 408 -17.70 17.17 -6.31
C PRO A 408 -16.85 16.32 -7.26
N TYR A 409 -15.95 15.51 -6.72
CA TYR A 409 -15.11 14.64 -7.53
C TYR A 409 -15.93 13.53 -8.22
N LEU A 410 -16.89 12.89 -7.52
CA LEU A 410 -17.78 11.90 -8.14
C LEU A 410 -18.64 12.54 -9.24
N SER A 411 -19.10 13.77 -9.03
CA SER A 411 -19.81 14.55 -10.04
C SER A 411 -18.93 14.81 -11.27
N THR A 412 -17.65 15.12 -11.06
CA THR A 412 -16.67 15.31 -12.14
C THR A 412 -16.42 14.02 -12.92
N LEU A 413 -16.30 12.86 -12.24
CA LEU A 413 -16.15 11.57 -12.90
C LEU A 413 -17.35 11.27 -13.81
N ASN A 414 -18.56 11.45 -13.28
CA ASN A 414 -19.79 11.21 -14.04
C ASN A 414 -19.94 12.18 -15.22
N GLN A 415 -19.64 13.47 -15.03
CA GLN A 415 -19.64 14.45 -16.12
C GLN A 415 -18.66 14.05 -17.23
N TYR A 416 -17.45 13.61 -16.88
CA TYR A 416 -16.46 13.15 -17.85
C TYR A 416 -16.94 11.92 -18.63
N LEU A 417 -17.65 10.99 -17.98
CA LEU A 417 -18.22 9.81 -18.64
C LEU A 417 -19.37 10.17 -19.59
N GLN A 418 -20.16 11.21 -19.26
CA GLN A 418 -21.27 11.70 -20.09
C GLN A 418 -20.84 12.58 -21.25
N GLU A 419 -19.70 13.28 -21.12
CA GLU A 419 -19.13 14.12 -22.17
C GLU A 419 -18.55 13.24 -23.29
N THR A 420 -19.41 12.83 -24.23
CA THR A 420 -18.99 12.17 -25.46
C THR A 420 -18.19 13.13 -26.34
N ASP A 421 -16.90 12.84 -26.51
CA ASP A 421 -16.08 13.28 -27.65
C ASP A 421 -15.86 14.82 -27.78
N SER A 422 -15.51 15.50 -26.69
CA SER A 422 -15.02 16.88 -26.78
C SER A 422 -13.51 16.95 -26.57
N ASP A 423 -12.77 17.45 -27.56
CA ASP A 423 -11.34 17.77 -27.50
C ASP A 423 -11.01 18.94 -26.53
N LYS A 424 -11.90 19.24 -25.57
CA LYS A 424 -11.66 20.26 -24.56
C LYS A 424 -10.88 19.65 -23.40
N PRO A 425 -9.73 20.24 -23.00
CA PRO A 425 -9.13 19.88 -21.72
C PRO A 425 -10.09 20.29 -20.61
N SER A 426 -10.72 19.30 -19.96
CA SER A 426 -11.41 19.52 -18.69
C SER A 426 -10.35 20.00 -17.68
N PRO A 427 -10.58 21.11 -16.95
CA PRO A 427 -9.64 21.56 -15.94
C PRO A 427 -9.38 20.43 -14.94
N ARG A 428 -8.14 20.28 -14.47
CA ARG A 428 -7.80 19.30 -13.41
C ARG A 428 -8.82 19.47 -12.27
N PRO A 429 -9.64 18.45 -11.97
CA PRO A 429 -10.61 18.58 -10.90
C PRO A 429 -9.86 18.78 -9.58
N ASN A 430 -10.30 19.77 -8.81
CA ASN A 430 -9.77 19.97 -7.48
C ASN A 430 -10.36 18.88 -6.57
N VAL A 431 -9.63 17.77 -6.41
CA VAL A 431 -10.00 16.63 -5.55
C VAL A 431 -10.26 17.09 -4.10
N PHE A 432 -9.76 18.28 -3.72
CA PHE A 432 -9.88 18.90 -2.40
C PHE A 432 -11.17 19.70 -2.12
N SER A 433 -12.19 19.64 -2.98
CA SER A 433 -13.39 20.49 -2.83
C SER A 433 -14.50 19.95 -1.91
N GLY A 434 -14.32 18.79 -1.27
CA GLY A 434 -15.26 18.31 -0.26
C GLY A 434 -15.03 18.93 1.13
N PRO A 435 -16.04 18.94 2.01
CA PRO A 435 -15.98 19.67 3.30
C PRO A 435 -15.04 19.07 4.36
N LEU A 436 -14.53 17.86 4.16
CA LEU A 436 -13.49 17.23 5.00
C LEU A 436 -12.06 17.41 4.44
N TYR A 437 -11.92 17.96 3.24
CA TYR A 437 -10.72 17.83 2.43
C TYR A 437 -9.80 19.06 2.48
N GLY A 438 -10.23 20.14 3.12
CA GLY A 438 -9.44 21.37 3.34
C GLY A 438 -9.25 21.75 4.81
N ALA A 439 -9.44 20.79 5.73
CA ALA A 439 -9.69 21.07 7.13
C ALA A 439 -8.73 20.35 8.10
N ASP A 440 -7.43 20.60 7.95
CA ASP A 440 -6.53 20.60 9.13
C ASP A 440 -6.90 21.74 10.11
N ALA A 441 -7.87 22.61 9.75
CA ALA A 441 -8.39 23.69 10.58
C ALA A 441 -9.72 23.36 11.32
N VAL A 442 -10.56 22.40 10.88
CA VAL A 442 -11.90 22.24 11.50
C VAL A 442 -11.88 21.37 12.75
N THR A 443 -10.83 20.58 12.98
CA THR A 443 -10.65 19.84 14.24
C THR A 443 -9.94 20.65 15.33
N SER A 444 -9.14 21.68 14.97
CA SER A 444 -8.44 22.54 15.95
C SER A 444 -9.17 23.85 16.29
N ASP A 445 -9.90 24.47 15.35
CA ASP A 445 -10.49 25.82 15.57
C ASP A 445 -11.73 25.85 16.48
N ARG A 446 -12.11 24.74 17.13
CA ARG A 446 -13.29 24.69 18.00
C ARG A 446 -13.01 24.67 19.50
N LEU A 447 -11.75 24.78 19.92
CA LEU A 447 -11.39 24.76 21.35
C LEU A 447 -10.82 26.08 21.88
N ASP A 448 -10.48 27.07 21.04
CA ASP A 448 -9.68 28.24 21.49
C ASP A 448 -10.44 29.56 21.68
N ASP A 449 -11.73 29.65 21.37
CA ASP A 449 -12.51 30.88 21.63
C ASP A 449 -13.14 30.87 23.03
N ARG A 450 -12.31 30.99 24.07
CA ARG A 450 -12.76 31.21 25.45
C ARG A 450 -12.01 32.32 26.19
N GLU A 451 -11.70 33.43 25.52
CA GLU A 451 -11.27 34.64 26.24
C GLU A 451 -11.58 35.92 25.45
N LYS A 452 -12.81 36.42 25.61
CA LYS A 452 -13.19 37.86 25.70
C LYS A 452 -14.71 38.01 25.65
N GLY A 453 -15.28 38.52 26.74
CA GLY A 453 -16.70 38.80 26.83
C GLY A 453 -17.10 40.10 26.12
N GLN A 454 -18.20 40.06 25.36
CA GLN A 454 -19.26 41.07 25.31
C GLN A 454 -20.42 40.56 24.42
N TRP A 455 -21.64 40.60 24.96
CA TRP A 455 -22.87 40.16 24.31
C TRP A 455 -23.57 41.32 23.59
N GLN A 456 -23.81 41.20 22.27
CA GLN A 456 -24.91 41.89 21.57
C GLN A 456 -25.52 41.00 20.46
N GLN A 457 -26.78 41.29 20.13
CA GLN A 457 -27.83 40.41 19.60
C GLN A 457 -27.72 39.99 18.11
N GLN A 458 -28.36 38.86 17.77
CA GLN A 458 -28.49 38.18 16.45
C GLN A 458 -29.33 38.94 15.38
N PRO A 459 -29.40 38.50 14.09
CA PRO A 459 -28.94 37.22 13.50
C PRO A 459 -28.23 37.28 12.12
N GLU A 460 -27.21 36.42 11.92
CA GLU A 460 -26.93 35.78 10.61
C GLU A 460 -26.46 34.33 10.85
N LYS A 461 -27.06 33.37 10.14
CA LYS A 461 -26.75 31.93 10.24
C LYS A 461 -25.34 31.65 9.71
N LYS A 462 -24.41 31.26 10.59
CA LYS A 462 -23.09 30.72 10.23
C LYS A 462 -22.99 29.21 10.52
N PRO A 463 -22.29 28.42 9.69
CA PRO A 463 -22.11 26.99 9.95
C PRO A 463 -21.19 26.80 11.15
N GLY A 464 -21.65 26.05 12.16
CA GLY A 464 -20.82 25.63 13.29
C GLY A 464 -21.12 26.24 14.66
N SER A 465 -22.32 26.79 14.89
CA SER A 465 -22.68 27.23 16.25
C SER A 465 -23.06 26.04 17.16
N VAL A 466 -22.31 25.85 18.23
CA VAL A 466 -22.78 25.13 19.42
C VAL A 466 -23.62 26.11 20.24
N THR A 467 -24.89 25.79 20.48
CA THR A 467 -25.75 26.59 21.37
C THR A 467 -25.72 25.97 22.76
N VAL A 468 -25.12 26.66 23.73
CA VAL A 468 -25.18 26.31 25.16
C VAL A 468 -26.14 27.28 25.84
N ILE A 469 -27.20 26.77 26.47
CA ILE A 469 -28.14 27.57 27.28
C ILE A 469 -27.89 27.24 28.77
N GLY A 470 -27.40 28.24 29.51
CA GLY A 470 -27.62 28.42 30.95
C GLY A 470 -26.63 27.79 31.95
N GLN A 471 -25.98 28.64 32.75
CA GLN A 471 -25.30 28.32 34.01
C GLN A 471 -26.24 28.45 35.22
N SER A 472 -26.00 27.63 36.27
CA SER A 472 -26.04 27.96 37.72
C SER A 472 -25.94 26.64 38.49
N ALA A 473 -24.78 26.32 39.09
CA ALA A 473 -24.36 26.54 40.48
C ALA A 473 -24.69 25.31 41.38
N ASP A 474 -23.72 24.99 42.23
CA ASP A 474 -23.68 23.95 43.26
C ASP A 474 -23.31 22.53 42.80
N THR A 475 -22.07 22.13 43.08
CA THR A 475 -21.75 21.13 44.10
C THR A 475 -20.25 21.12 44.37
N GLU A 476 -19.86 21.53 45.57
CA GLU A 476 -18.57 21.23 46.16
C GLU A 476 -18.46 19.74 46.52
N ASN A 477 -17.21 19.25 46.51
CA ASN A 477 -16.66 18.14 47.28
C ASN A 477 -17.13 16.70 46.98
N VAL A 478 -16.28 15.95 46.26
CA VAL A 478 -15.61 14.74 46.82
C VAL A 478 -14.26 14.53 46.11
N PHE A 479 -13.14 14.90 46.73
CA PHE A 479 -11.84 14.26 46.49
C PHE A 479 -11.16 14.01 47.83
N ARG A 480 -10.98 12.74 48.18
CA ARG A 480 -10.11 12.33 49.29
C ARG A 480 -8.65 12.42 48.81
N PRO A 481 -7.73 12.98 49.60
CA PRO A 481 -6.32 13.02 49.21
C PRO A 481 -5.73 11.62 49.33
N VAL A 482 -5.31 11.04 48.21
CA VAL A 482 -4.32 9.96 48.24
C VAL A 482 -3.00 10.62 48.62
N THR A 483 -2.43 10.21 49.74
CA THR A 483 -1.10 10.63 50.17
C THR A 483 -0.07 10.20 49.14
N GLU A 484 0.38 11.13 48.29
CA GLU A 484 1.47 10.92 47.33
C GLU A 484 2.82 10.81 48.05
N GLU A 485 3.47 9.64 47.98
CA GLU A 485 4.90 9.57 48.26
C GLU A 485 5.66 10.32 47.17
N LYS A 486 6.33 11.42 47.53
CA LYS A 486 7.17 12.18 46.60
C LYS A 486 8.41 11.37 46.20
N LEU A 487 8.65 11.20 44.90
CA LEU A 487 9.85 10.56 44.38
C LEU A 487 11.08 11.43 44.69
N THR A 488 12.21 10.82 45.09
CA THR A 488 13.47 11.52 45.39
C THR A 488 14.63 10.88 44.65
N LEU A 489 15.73 11.61 44.44
CA LEU A 489 16.93 11.08 43.79
C LEU A 489 17.45 9.82 44.50
N GLN A 490 17.40 9.78 45.83
CA GLN A 490 17.80 8.62 46.63
C GLN A 490 16.92 7.39 46.36
N LYS A 491 15.58 7.56 46.31
CA LYS A 491 14.66 6.47 45.92
C LYS A 491 14.91 5.99 44.50
N CYS A 492 15.32 6.89 43.59
CA CYS A 492 15.72 6.51 42.23
C CYS A 492 17.01 5.68 42.24
N VAL A 493 18.03 6.08 43.01
CA VAL A 493 19.27 5.31 43.19
C VAL A 493 18.97 3.89 43.70
N GLU A 494 18.15 3.76 44.75
CA GLU A 494 17.79 2.46 45.35
C GLU A 494 17.09 1.50 44.37
N LYS A 495 16.30 2.05 43.42
CA LYS A 495 15.56 1.27 42.42
C LYS A 495 16.31 1.03 41.11
N SER A 496 17.49 1.65 40.95
CA SER A 496 18.29 1.60 39.73
C SER A 496 19.36 0.52 39.77
N ILE A 497 19.88 0.15 38.60
CA ILE A 497 21.04 -0.75 38.48
C ILE A 497 22.29 0.12 38.33
N LYS A 498 23.28 -0.05 39.20
CA LYS A 498 24.58 0.62 39.06
C LYS A 498 25.30 0.07 37.82
N THR A 499 25.64 0.94 36.87
CA THR A 499 26.32 0.57 35.61
C THR A 499 27.80 0.95 35.59
N HIS A 500 28.21 1.96 36.36
CA HIS A 500 29.60 2.39 36.41
C HIS A 500 29.98 2.98 37.78
N ASP A 501 31.17 2.63 38.27
CA ASP A 501 31.70 3.05 39.57
C ASP A 501 32.46 4.39 39.56
N GLY A 502 32.84 4.90 38.38
CA GLY A 502 33.58 6.16 38.23
C GLY A 502 32.76 7.38 38.62
N PRO A 503 33.38 8.55 38.91
CA PRO A 503 32.67 9.79 39.21
C PRO A 503 32.24 10.52 37.91
N PRO A 504 30.94 10.81 37.70
CA PRO A 504 29.80 10.46 38.55
C PRO A 504 29.36 9.00 38.40
N VAL A 505 28.91 8.42 39.51
CA VAL A 505 28.42 7.03 39.55
C VAL A 505 27.20 6.91 38.65
N ARG A 506 27.22 5.95 37.71
CA ARG A 506 26.14 5.81 36.73
C ARG A 506 25.12 4.77 37.17
N TYR A 507 23.84 5.13 37.03
CA TYR A 507 22.70 4.31 37.39
C TYR A 507 21.75 4.18 36.20
N HIS A 508 21.47 2.96 35.78
CA HIS A 508 20.40 2.68 34.84
C HIS A 508 19.04 2.72 35.55
N LEU A 509 18.23 3.72 35.19
CA LEU A 509 16.89 3.92 35.75
C LEU A 509 15.92 2.90 35.17
N LYS A 510 15.27 2.13 36.05
CA LYS A 510 14.19 1.23 35.64
C LYS A 510 12.90 2.02 35.41
N LEU A 511 12.42 2.01 34.17
CA LEU A 511 11.15 2.63 33.76
C LEU A 511 10.05 1.58 33.65
N LYS A 512 8.80 1.99 33.89
CA LYS A 512 7.64 1.15 33.59
C LYS A 512 7.40 1.19 32.09
N GLN A 513 7.57 0.06 31.41
CA GLN A 513 7.38 -0.06 29.97
C GLN A 513 5.97 -0.58 29.64
N MET A 514 5.39 -0.06 28.56
CA MET A 514 4.14 -0.50 27.96
C MET A 514 4.21 -0.34 26.44
N ASN A 515 3.74 -1.33 25.69
CA ASN A 515 3.58 -1.23 24.24
C ASN A 515 2.25 -0.54 23.94
N LEU A 516 2.28 0.47 23.06
CA LEU A 516 1.13 1.29 22.73
C LEU A 516 0.34 0.78 21.52
N ASP A 517 0.93 -0.12 20.75
CA ASP A 517 0.35 -0.74 19.56
C ASP A 517 -0.24 -2.14 19.84
N GLU A 518 -0.38 -2.53 21.11
CA GLU A 518 -0.89 -3.84 21.55
C GLU A 518 -0.11 -5.06 21.03
N LEU A 519 1.09 -4.85 20.48
CA LEU A 519 1.97 -5.90 19.95
C LEU A 519 2.91 -6.46 21.03
N SER A 520 3.48 -7.63 20.74
CA SER A 520 4.52 -8.23 21.57
C SER A 520 5.77 -7.35 21.64
N ASP A 521 6.59 -7.51 22.69
CA ASP A 521 7.81 -6.70 22.86
C ASP A 521 8.77 -6.77 21.67
N GLN A 522 8.81 -7.89 20.94
CA GLN A 522 9.71 -8.07 19.79
C GLN A 522 9.20 -7.38 18.51
N GLU A 523 7.90 -7.12 18.42
CA GLU A 523 7.24 -6.62 17.22
C GLU A 523 6.81 -5.16 17.34
N SER A 524 6.56 -4.70 18.58
CA SER A 524 6.11 -3.35 18.87
C SER A 524 7.05 -2.30 18.29
N LYS A 525 6.47 -1.28 17.64
CA LYS A 525 7.16 -0.09 17.11
C LYS A 525 6.82 1.18 17.89
N LEU A 526 5.87 1.10 18.82
CA LEU A 526 5.45 2.20 19.69
C LEU A 526 5.54 1.79 21.16
N ARG A 527 6.51 2.36 21.87
CA ARG A 527 6.73 2.08 23.30
C ARG A 527 6.50 3.32 24.16
N ARG A 528 5.98 3.11 25.36
CA ARG A 528 5.92 4.10 26.44
C ARG A 528 6.73 3.62 27.63
N CYS A 529 7.60 4.49 28.13
CA CYS A 529 8.46 4.26 29.28
C CYS A 529 8.24 5.38 30.31
N THR A 530 7.64 5.04 31.46
CA THR A 530 7.23 6.03 32.46
C THR A 530 8.07 5.94 33.74
N LEU A 531 8.55 7.09 34.22
CA LEU A 531 9.16 7.29 35.54
C LEU A 531 8.18 8.04 36.45
N GLY A 532 7.86 7.46 37.61
CA GLY A 532 6.95 8.09 38.57
C GLY A 532 5.47 7.96 38.18
N ASN A 533 4.61 8.75 38.83
CA ASN A 533 3.17 8.78 38.58
C ASN A 533 2.75 10.20 38.19
N GLN A 534 1.88 10.32 37.20
CA GLN A 534 1.37 11.61 36.75
C GLN A 534 0.58 12.30 37.85
N ASN A 535 0.92 13.55 38.14
CA ASN A 535 0.12 14.41 39.00
C ASN A 535 -0.63 15.45 38.13
N PRO A 536 -1.97 15.36 38.02
CA PRO A 536 -2.77 16.23 37.16
C PRO A 536 -2.67 17.73 37.47
N LYS A 537 -2.10 18.11 38.62
CA LYS A 537 -1.90 19.52 39.01
C LYS A 537 -0.86 20.23 38.14
N TYR A 538 0.12 19.50 37.60
CA TYR A 538 1.19 20.09 36.81
C TYR A 538 0.92 19.87 35.32
N PRO A 539 1.15 20.89 34.47
CA PRO A 539 1.06 20.71 33.04
C PRO A 539 2.16 19.75 32.55
N THR A 540 1.91 19.05 31.45
CA THR A 540 2.91 18.22 30.78
C THR A 540 3.41 18.94 29.54
N LYS A 541 4.73 18.95 29.32
CA LYS A 541 5.36 19.48 28.11
C LYS A 541 5.97 18.34 27.30
N THR A 542 5.55 18.26 26.05
CA THR A 542 5.96 17.20 25.11
C THR A 542 6.94 17.73 24.08
N ILE A 543 8.07 17.06 23.92
CA ILE A 543 9.05 17.35 22.88
C ILE A 543 9.28 16.15 21.97
N LEU A 544 9.34 16.37 20.65
CA LEU A 544 9.69 15.36 19.66
C LEU A 544 11.13 15.56 19.20
N LEU A 545 11.98 14.55 19.32
CA LEU A 545 13.38 14.63 18.90
C LEU A 545 13.57 13.92 17.55
N VAL A 546 14.02 14.67 16.54
CA VAL A 546 14.24 14.20 15.16
C VAL A 546 15.70 14.42 14.79
N GLY A 547 16.37 13.43 14.21
CA GLY A 547 17.77 13.56 13.79
C GLY A 547 18.40 12.24 13.35
N ALA A 548 19.53 12.32 12.65
CA ALA A 548 20.22 11.16 12.07
C ALA A 548 20.63 10.12 13.13
N THR A 549 20.92 8.89 12.70
CA THR A 549 21.66 7.95 13.55
C THR A 549 23.02 8.54 13.94
N GLY A 550 23.38 8.45 15.22
CA GLY A 550 24.64 9.02 15.73
C GLY A 550 24.67 10.56 15.84
N SER A 551 23.53 11.25 15.70
CA SER A 551 23.42 12.70 15.93
C SER A 551 23.42 13.09 17.41
N GLY A 552 23.32 12.13 18.34
CA GLY A 552 23.39 12.37 19.79
C GLY A 552 22.04 12.45 20.52
N LYS A 553 20.93 12.03 19.90
CA LYS A 553 19.57 12.05 20.50
C LYS A 553 19.49 11.35 21.85
N SER A 554 19.91 10.08 21.92
CA SER A 554 19.83 9.28 23.16
C SER A 554 20.62 9.91 24.31
N THR A 555 21.76 10.54 24.01
CA THR A 555 22.51 11.21 25.08
C THR A 555 21.89 12.53 25.49
N LEU A 556 21.29 13.27 24.55
CA LEU A 556 20.50 14.45 24.87
C LEU A 556 19.32 14.11 25.78
N ILE A 557 18.65 12.99 25.53
CA ILE A 557 17.57 12.46 26.37
C ILE A 557 18.07 12.22 27.80
N ASN A 558 19.18 11.47 27.97
CA ASN A 558 19.76 11.25 29.29
C ASN A 558 20.11 12.57 30.00
N ALA A 559 20.66 13.55 29.27
CA ALA A 559 20.97 14.87 29.83
C ALA A 559 19.71 15.65 30.27
N LEU A 560 18.66 15.65 29.45
CA LEU A 560 17.38 16.30 29.77
C LEU A 560 16.71 15.68 30.99
N VAL A 561 16.75 14.35 31.12
CA VAL A 561 16.20 13.64 32.28
C VAL A 561 16.93 14.05 33.57
N ASN A 562 18.27 14.03 33.59
CA ASN A 562 19.04 14.44 34.76
C ASN A 562 18.78 15.91 35.13
N PHE A 563 18.66 16.78 34.11
CA PHE A 563 18.31 18.18 34.31
C PHE A 563 16.93 18.36 34.95
N VAL A 564 15.89 17.70 34.44
CA VAL A 564 14.52 17.77 35.01
C VAL A 564 14.46 17.19 36.42
N MET A 565 15.19 16.10 36.67
CA MET A 565 15.30 15.50 38.01
C MET A 565 16.03 16.40 39.01
N GLY A 566 16.76 17.41 38.54
CA GLY A 566 17.54 18.33 39.36
C GLY A 566 18.85 17.74 39.87
N VAL A 567 19.42 16.77 39.14
CA VAL A 567 20.74 16.21 39.44
C VAL A 567 21.80 17.27 39.20
N LYS A 568 22.63 17.49 40.22
CA LYS A 568 23.75 18.43 40.17
C LYS A 568 25.07 17.67 40.15
N PHE A 569 26.12 18.36 39.73
CA PHE A 569 27.46 17.79 39.70
C PHE A 569 27.93 17.33 41.09
N GLU A 570 27.52 18.06 42.13
CA GLU A 570 27.86 17.75 43.53
C GLU A 570 27.19 16.47 44.06
N ASP A 571 26.10 16.00 43.43
CA ASP A 571 25.41 14.79 43.85
C ASP A 571 26.25 13.53 43.53
N GLY A 572 27.23 13.62 42.63
CA GLY A 572 28.13 12.52 42.29
C GLY A 572 27.45 11.33 41.60
N ILE A 573 26.23 11.51 41.10
CA ILE A 573 25.41 10.49 40.43
C ILE A 573 25.00 10.95 39.04
N TRP A 574 24.77 9.99 38.13
CA TRP A 574 24.23 10.23 36.80
C TRP A 574 23.27 9.12 36.41
N PHE A 575 22.07 9.48 35.98
CA PHE A 575 21.07 8.50 35.54
C PHE A 575 21.09 8.29 34.02
N GLU A 576 20.94 7.03 33.60
CA GLU A 576 20.81 6.64 32.20
C GLU A 576 19.50 5.89 31.99
N ILE A 577 18.57 6.45 31.21
CA ILE A 577 17.34 5.76 30.79
C ILE A 577 17.52 5.02 29.46
N ILE A 578 18.50 5.43 28.66
CA ILE A 578 18.93 4.74 27.44
C ILE A 578 20.35 4.22 27.68
N ALA A 579 20.52 2.90 27.61
CA ALA A 579 21.81 2.24 27.85
C ALA A 579 22.78 2.46 26.68
N ASN A 580 23.97 2.95 26.98
CA ASN A 580 25.10 2.90 26.05
C ASN A 580 25.87 1.61 26.32
N GLU A 581 25.41 0.47 25.81
CA GLU A 581 26.15 -0.80 26.01
C GLU A 581 27.46 -0.74 25.23
N SER A 582 28.57 -0.61 25.95
CA SER A 582 29.91 -0.37 25.42
C SER A 582 30.61 -1.61 24.82
N ASP A 583 29.92 -2.74 24.66
CA ASP A 583 30.51 -4.01 24.20
C ASP A 583 29.86 -4.63 22.94
N ARG A 584 29.00 -3.89 22.22
CA ARG A 584 28.53 -4.29 20.88
C ARG A 584 28.85 -3.22 19.84
N SER A 585 29.17 -3.67 18.64
CA SER A 585 29.60 -2.81 17.52
C SER A 585 28.65 -1.61 17.33
N GLN A 586 29.18 -0.42 17.04
CA GLN A 586 28.38 0.80 16.81
C GLN A 586 27.37 0.68 15.65
N SER A 587 27.38 -0.44 14.91
CA SER A 587 26.38 -0.82 13.91
C SER A 587 25.10 -1.46 14.48
N GLU A 588 25.08 -1.93 15.74
CA GLU A 588 23.95 -2.66 16.33
C GLU A 588 23.08 -1.82 17.29
N THR A 589 23.56 -0.68 17.78
CA THR A 589 22.86 0.18 18.75
C THR A 589 22.04 1.27 18.07
N GLN A 590 21.08 0.86 17.25
CA GLN A 590 20.12 1.78 16.65
C GLN A 590 18.74 1.61 17.30
N THR A 591 18.18 2.70 17.85
CA THR A 591 16.76 2.72 18.25
C THR A 591 15.92 2.27 17.04
N SER A 592 15.18 1.18 17.16
CA SER A 592 14.42 0.56 16.06
C SER A 592 12.91 0.85 16.13
N GLU A 593 12.52 1.65 17.13
CA GLU A 593 11.16 1.85 17.63
C GLU A 593 11.00 3.30 18.09
N ILE A 594 9.79 3.85 17.98
CA ILE A 594 9.45 5.17 18.55
C ILE A 594 9.17 4.97 20.03
N THR A 595 9.88 5.71 20.88
CA THR A 595 9.76 5.57 22.33
C THR A 595 9.32 6.88 22.98
N VAL A 596 8.25 6.83 23.77
CA VAL A 596 7.74 7.94 24.58
C VAL A 596 8.25 7.79 26.00
N TYR A 597 9.13 8.70 26.42
CA TYR A 597 9.62 8.79 27.79
C TYR A 597 8.80 9.80 28.58
N GLU A 598 8.17 9.37 29.67
CA GLU A 598 7.39 10.23 30.57
C GLU A 598 8.09 10.36 31.91
N ILE A 599 8.43 11.59 32.30
CA ILE A 599 9.19 11.88 33.52
C ILE A 599 8.31 12.66 34.49
N PHE A 600 7.79 11.96 35.50
CA PHE A 600 6.91 12.50 36.53
C PHE A 600 7.55 12.51 37.92
N GLY A 601 7.03 13.36 38.81
CA GLY A 601 7.38 13.40 40.24
C GLY A 601 8.55 14.33 40.59
N PHE A 602 9.08 15.07 39.62
CA PHE A 602 10.15 16.06 39.78
C PHE A 602 9.71 17.49 39.46
N GLU A 603 8.40 17.71 39.34
CA GLU A 603 7.83 19.02 39.05
C GLU A 603 8.18 20.03 40.14
N GLY A 604 8.61 21.23 39.73
CA GLY A 604 9.05 22.30 40.63
C GLY A 604 10.49 22.13 41.17
N LYS A 605 11.24 21.10 40.76
CA LYS A 605 12.69 20.99 41.07
C LYS A 605 13.51 21.96 40.23
N VAL A 606 13.37 21.84 38.91
CA VAL A 606 14.04 22.70 37.92
C VAL A 606 13.02 23.30 36.96
N VAL A 607 12.06 22.50 36.51
CA VAL A 607 10.97 22.93 35.62
C VAL A 607 9.61 22.85 36.32
N PRO A 608 8.66 23.75 36.02
CA PRO A 608 7.34 23.78 36.66
C PRO A 608 6.31 22.79 36.05
N PHE A 609 6.76 21.87 35.19
CA PHE A 609 5.94 20.94 34.42
C PHE A 609 6.55 19.54 34.41
N SER A 610 5.74 18.53 34.07
CA SER A 610 6.23 17.19 33.75
C SER A 610 6.78 17.15 32.32
N LEU A 611 7.82 16.37 32.07
CA LEU A 611 8.45 16.28 30.74
C LEU A 611 8.08 14.97 30.05
N THR A 612 7.58 15.06 28.83
CA THR A 612 7.40 13.93 27.90
C THR A 612 8.32 14.11 26.71
N ILE A 613 9.07 13.07 26.35
CA ILE A 613 10.01 13.08 25.22
C ILE A 613 9.64 11.96 24.26
N ILE A 614 9.38 12.28 23.00
CA ILE A 614 9.23 11.31 21.92
C ILE A 614 10.59 11.16 21.23
N ASP A 615 11.23 10.00 21.40
CA ASP A 615 12.45 9.63 20.70
C ASP A 615 12.12 8.89 19.40
N MET A 616 12.63 9.41 18.30
CA MET A 616 12.54 8.75 17.00
C MET A 616 13.81 7.98 16.69
N PRO A 617 13.72 6.79 16.05
CA PRO A 617 14.85 6.17 15.37
C PRO A 617 15.63 7.14 14.50
N GLY A 618 16.95 6.95 14.43
CA GLY A 618 17.77 7.74 13.52
C GLY A 618 17.49 7.37 12.07
N TYR A 619 17.18 8.38 11.26
CA TYR A 619 16.95 8.18 9.83
C TYR A 619 18.25 8.18 9.03
N GLY A 620 18.20 7.67 7.80
CA GLY A 620 19.35 7.58 6.92
C GLY A 620 20.22 6.33 7.15
N ASP A 621 19.68 5.32 7.84
CA ASP A 621 20.35 4.02 7.99
C ASP A 621 20.19 3.13 6.73
N THR A 622 20.94 2.02 6.70
CA THR A 622 21.00 1.01 5.62
C THR A 622 19.66 0.36 5.25
N ARG A 623 18.60 0.59 6.03
CA ARG A 623 17.26 -0.01 5.89
C ARG A 623 16.37 0.60 4.79
N GLY A 624 16.82 1.66 4.13
CA GLY A 624 16.14 2.23 2.95
C GLY A 624 14.92 3.11 3.25
N ILE A 625 14.31 3.66 2.19
CA ILE A 625 13.22 4.66 2.26
C ILE A 625 11.92 4.06 2.81
N GLU A 626 11.64 2.79 2.49
CA GLU A 626 10.43 2.08 2.96
C GLU A 626 10.33 2.06 4.50
N TYR A 627 11.46 1.92 5.20
CA TYR A 627 11.49 1.95 6.66
C TYR A 627 11.18 3.36 7.22
N ASP A 628 11.61 4.42 6.52
CA ASP A 628 11.32 5.79 6.93
C ASP A 628 9.82 6.14 6.77
N GLU A 629 9.15 5.57 5.75
CA GLU A 629 7.71 5.68 5.55
C GLU A 629 6.94 5.00 6.69
N ILE A 630 7.32 3.77 7.05
CA ILE A 630 6.74 3.03 8.19
C ILE A 630 6.90 3.83 9.50
N LEU A 631 8.06 4.44 9.73
CA LEU A 631 8.28 5.27 10.93
C LEU A 631 7.38 6.51 10.95
N THR A 632 7.15 7.13 9.80
CA THR A 632 6.26 8.29 9.68
C THR A 632 4.81 7.89 9.97
N GLU A 633 4.36 6.75 9.45
CA GLU A 633 3.04 6.17 9.75
C GLU A 633 2.89 5.83 11.23
N LYS A 634 3.91 5.21 11.85
CA LYS A 634 3.89 4.89 13.28
C LYS A 634 3.86 6.14 14.15
N LEU A 635 4.56 7.21 13.76
CA LEU A 635 4.45 8.48 14.47
C LEU A 635 3.05 9.06 14.38
N GLN A 636 2.42 8.99 13.21
CA GLN A 636 1.03 9.41 13.05
C GLN A 636 0.09 8.58 13.93
N GLU A 637 0.29 7.27 13.99
CA GLU A 637 -0.45 6.37 14.88
C GLU A 637 -0.31 6.79 16.35
N LEU A 638 0.90 7.14 16.80
CA LEU A 638 1.16 7.59 18.18
C LEU A 638 0.30 8.79 18.61
N PHE A 639 0.03 9.73 17.70
CA PHE A 639 -0.84 10.88 17.98
C PHE A 639 -2.33 10.55 17.89
N CYS A 640 -2.70 9.45 17.23
CA CYS A 640 -4.08 9.04 16.99
C CYS A 640 -4.63 8.07 18.04
N ILE A 641 -3.81 7.18 18.60
CA ILE A 641 -4.26 6.16 19.55
C ILE A 641 -4.78 6.77 20.87
N LEU A 642 -5.75 6.11 21.53
CA LEU A 642 -6.45 6.63 22.72
C LEU A 642 -5.46 7.00 23.82
N ASP A 643 -4.61 6.05 24.19
CA ASP A 643 -3.58 6.25 25.20
C ASP A 643 -2.36 6.98 24.63
N GLY A 644 -2.36 7.47 23.39
CA GLY A 644 -1.22 8.11 22.73
C GLY A 644 -0.90 9.52 23.23
N VAL A 645 0.01 10.19 22.53
CA VAL A 645 0.39 11.57 22.86
C VAL A 645 -0.61 12.54 22.25
N LYS A 646 -1.17 13.46 23.06
CA LYS A 646 -2.23 14.38 22.62
C LYS A 646 -1.76 15.76 22.22
N VAL A 647 -0.64 16.21 22.79
CA VAL A 647 -0.12 17.57 22.61
C VAL A 647 1.37 17.47 22.34
N LEU A 648 1.84 18.18 21.32
CA LEU A 648 3.25 18.37 21.02
C LEU A 648 3.59 19.85 21.21
N ASP A 649 4.50 20.17 22.12
CA ASP A 649 4.87 21.56 22.43
C ASP A 649 6.04 22.05 21.59
N ALA A 650 7.01 21.19 21.28
CA ALA A 650 8.18 21.55 20.48
C ALA A 650 8.76 20.37 19.69
N VAL A 651 9.43 20.69 18.57
CA VAL A 651 10.24 19.74 17.80
C VAL A 651 11.71 20.12 17.96
N GLY A 652 12.53 19.19 18.43
CA GLY A 652 13.98 19.33 18.51
C GLY A 652 14.66 18.65 17.32
N LEU A 653 15.20 19.43 16.39
CA LEU A 653 16.06 18.92 15.31
C LEU A 653 17.48 18.73 15.84
N VAL A 654 17.88 17.48 16.06
CA VAL A 654 19.18 17.10 16.63
C VAL A 654 20.21 16.87 15.51
N MET A 655 21.29 17.64 15.54
CA MET A 655 22.38 17.55 14.55
C MET A 655 23.74 17.80 15.19
N LYS A 656 24.84 17.43 14.52
CA LYS A 656 26.20 17.71 15.01
C LYS A 656 26.57 19.17 14.75
N ALA A 657 27.28 19.81 15.67
CA ALA A 657 27.78 21.18 15.48
C ALA A 657 28.77 21.31 14.31
N SER A 658 29.43 20.22 13.92
CA SER A 658 30.37 20.13 12.80
C SER A 658 29.71 19.70 11.48
N GLU A 659 28.38 19.56 11.44
CA GLU A 659 27.67 19.14 10.23
C GLU A 659 27.78 20.22 9.16
N ASN A 660 28.30 19.87 7.98
CA ASN A 660 28.57 20.84 6.92
C ASN A 660 27.51 20.81 5.80
N ARG A 661 26.67 19.77 5.74
CA ARG A 661 25.59 19.60 4.75
C ARG A 661 24.46 18.76 5.36
N LEU A 662 23.22 19.09 5.02
CA LEU A 662 22.07 18.22 5.26
C LEU A 662 21.76 17.46 3.97
N ASP A 663 21.67 16.13 4.07
CA ASP A 663 21.36 15.27 2.94
C ASP A 663 19.91 15.49 2.43
N GLU A 664 19.66 15.27 1.14
CA GLU A 664 18.33 15.37 0.53
C GLU A 664 17.33 14.43 1.21
N ARG A 665 17.77 13.22 1.56
CA ARG A 665 16.96 12.23 2.31
C ARG A 665 16.53 12.80 3.66
N MET A 666 17.43 13.45 4.39
CA MET A 666 17.15 14.06 5.69
C MET A 666 16.16 15.23 5.58
N CYS A 667 16.31 16.06 4.55
CA CYS A 667 15.36 17.14 4.27
C CYS A 667 13.96 16.58 3.96
N TYR A 668 13.89 15.55 3.13
CA TYR A 668 12.64 14.85 2.82
C TYR A 668 11.98 14.34 4.09
N ILE A 669 12.69 13.56 4.90
CA ILE A 669 12.14 12.98 6.14
C ILE A 669 11.70 14.06 7.12
N PHE A 670 12.54 15.06 7.35
CA PHE A 670 12.19 16.15 8.25
C PHE A 670 10.92 16.86 7.78
N ASN A 671 10.82 17.16 6.48
CA ASN A 671 9.61 17.75 5.90
C ASN A 671 8.40 16.83 5.98
N SER A 672 8.57 15.52 5.79
CA SER A 672 7.51 14.52 5.95
C SER A 672 6.98 14.48 7.38
N ILE A 673 7.86 14.48 8.38
CA ILE A 673 7.47 14.55 9.80
C ILE A 673 6.80 15.89 10.11
N MET A 674 7.37 17.00 9.65
CA MET A 674 6.79 18.32 9.84
C MET A 674 5.41 18.46 9.16
N SER A 675 5.16 17.72 8.08
CA SER A 675 3.87 17.69 7.40
C SER A 675 2.77 16.99 8.20
N LEU A 676 3.13 16.18 9.21
CA LEU A 676 2.16 15.62 10.16
C LEU A 676 1.56 16.69 11.08
N PHE A 677 2.19 17.86 11.18
CA PHE A 677 1.79 18.95 12.05
C PHE A 677 1.26 20.14 11.23
N GLY A 678 0.25 20.83 11.77
CA GLY A 678 -0.37 21.99 11.12
C GLY A 678 0.58 23.18 10.92
N LYS A 679 0.12 24.18 10.16
CA LYS A 679 0.87 25.43 9.94
C LYS A 679 1.20 26.10 11.27
N GLY A 680 2.46 26.46 11.48
CA GLY A 680 2.94 27.14 12.69
C GLY A 680 3.91 26.31 13.52
N MET A 681 4.00 25.00 13.29
CA MET A 681 4.94 24.14 14.04
C MET A 681 6.40 24.53 13.78
N GLU A 682 6.72 25.13 12.63
CA GLU A 682 8.04 25.68 12.34
C GLU A 682 8.51 26.71 13.37
N ASN A 683 7.59 27.44 14.01
CA ASN A 683 7.92 28.44 15.05
C ASN A 683 8.25 27.79 16.40
N ASN A 684 7.88 26.51 16.57
CA ASN A 684 8.16 25.70 17.76
C ASN A 684 9.21 24.61 17.45
N THR A 685 9.88 24.69 16.30
CA THR A 685 11.02 23.83 15.95
C THR A 685 12.33 24.51 16.36
N VAL A 686 13.10 23.86 17.24
CA VAL A 686 14.41 24.34 17.70
C VAL A 686 15.54 23.41 17.27
N VAL A 687 16.73 23.95 17.04
CA VAL A 687 17.90 23.16 16.63
C VAL A 687 18.73 22.79 17.86
N LEU A 688 19.08 21.51 18.00
CA LEU A 688 19.81 20.97 19.14
C LEU A 688 21.15 20.40 18.64
N MET A 689 22.22 21.13 18.87
CA MET A 689 23.55 20.85 18.31
C MET A 689 24.43 20.08 19.29
N SER A 690 24.68 18.83 18.96
CA SER A 690 25.55 17.91 19.70
C SER A 690 27.02 18.03 19.27
N HIS A 691 27.93 17.39 20.01
CA HIS A 691 29.37 17.39 19.74
C HIS A 691 29.99 18.80 19.62
N SER A 692 29.37 19.81 20.22
CA SER A 692 29.88 21.17 20.21
C SER A 692 31.11 21.29 21.11
N ASP A 693 32.09 22.08 20.68
CA ASP A 693 33.22 22.54 21.50
C ASP A 693 32.92 23.89 22.19
N GLY A 694 31.70 24.42 22.04
CA GLY A 694 31.24 25.71 22.56
C GLY A 694 31.55 26.90 21.64
N SER A 695 32.11 26.67 20.45
CA SER A 695 32.28 27.70 19.41
C SER A 695 31.00 27.92 18.60
N ASP A 696 30.90 29.06 17.90
CA ASP A 696 29.75 29.37 17.05
C ASP A 696 29.65 28.36 15.89
N PRO A 697 28.53 27.64 15.73
CA PRO A 697 28.39 26.51 14.82
C PRO A 697 28.06 26.98 13.40
N THR A 698 28.92 27.83 12.84
CA THR A 698 28.72 28.50 11.54
C THR A 698 28.43 27.53 10.40
N ASN A 699 29.12 26.39 10.33
CA ASN A 699 28.90 25.38 9.29
C ASN A 699 27.51 24.74 9.37
N ALA A 700 27.06 24.38 10.57
CA ALA A 700 25.75 23.77 10.77
C ALA A 700 24.61 24.77 10.50
N LEU A 701 24.80 26.05 10.85
CA LEU A 701 23.86 27.12 10.51
C LEU A 701 23.77 27.35 9.01
N GLN A 702 24.91 27.37 8.30
CA GLN A 702 24.92 27.46 6.84
C GLN A 702 24.21 26.26 6.19
N ALA A 703 24.47 25.04 6.68
CA ALA A 703 23.82 23.83 6.17
C ALA A 703 22.29 23.86 6.32
N LEU A 704 21.77 24.43 7.41
CA LEU A 704 20.33 24.63 7.63
C LEU A 704 19.74 25.64 6.64
N GLU A 705 20.47 26.72 6.37
CA GLU A 705 20.05 27.75 5.42
C GLU A 705 20.02 27.21 3.98
N ASP A 706 21.09 26.52 3.57
CA ASP A 706 21.20 25.90 2.24
C ASP A 706 20.09 24.86 2.00
N ALA A 707 19.76 24.07 3.02
CA ALA A 707 18.69 23.08 3.00
C ALA A 707 17.27 23.67 3.10
N LYS A 708 17.15 24.98 3.36
CA LYS A 708 15.87 25.69 3.55
C LYS A 708 14.97 25.08 4.63
N ILE A 709 15.56 24.57 5.70
CA ILE A 709 14.81 23.99 6.82
C ILE A 709 14.08 25.10 7.58
N LYS A 710 12.76 24.93 7.74
CA LYS A 710 11.93 25.85 8.52
C LYS A 710 12.07 25.53 10.01
N CYS A 711 12.54 26.50 10.78
CA CYS A 711 12.69 26.42 12.23
C CYS A 711 12.49 27.80 12.86
N ALA A 712 12.37 27.84 14.19
CA ALA A 712 12.18 29.06 14.95
C ALA A 712 13.38 29.98 14.73
N LYS A 713 13.13 31.27 14.47
CA LYS A 713 14.17 32.27 14.23
C LYS A 713 14.02 33.45 15.17
N GLN A 714 15.15 33.96 15.65
CA GLN A 714 15.26 35.23 16.35
C GLN A 714 16.19 36.14 15.55
N ASN A 715 15.71 37.32 15.12
CA ASN A 715 16.48 38.24 14.26
C ASN A 715 17.02 37.57 12.98
N ASN A 716 16.21 36.75 12.30
CA ASN A 716 16.57 35.93 11.13
C ASN A 716 17.60 34.81 11.36
N VAL A 717 18.08 34.61 12.58
CA VAL A 717 18.99 33.50 12.94
C VAL A 717 18.19 32.35 13.55
N PRO A 718 18.40 31.09 13.13
CA PRO A 718 17.80 29.92 13.78
C PRO A 718 18.04 29.91 15.29
N ILE A 719 17.02 29.56 16.08
CA ILE A 719 17.18 29.32 17.51
C ILE A 719 17.83 27.95 17.67
N TYR A 720 19.03 27.92 18.25
CA TYR A 720 19.77 26.70 18.51
C TYR A 720 20.31 26.63 19.93
N PHE A 721 20.49 25.41 20.43
CA PHE A 721 21.15 25.11 21.69
C PHE A 721 22.32 24.16 21.44
N GLN A 722 23.46 24.47 22.04
CA GLN A 722 24.65 23.63 21.93
C GLN A 722 24.82 22.78 23.19
N PHE A 723 25.23 21.53 23.00
CA PHE A 723 25.64 20.68 24.10
C PHE A 723 26.86 19.85 23.73
N ASN A 724 27.76 19.70 24.70
CA ASN A 724 28.95 18.89 24.57
C ASN A 724 28.74 17.55 25.27
N ASN A 725 28.97 16.47 24.53
CA ASN A 725 28.80 15.10 24.99
C ASN A 725 30.12 14.30 24.92
N ARG A 726 31.28 14.96 25.04
CA ARG A 726 32.56 14.26 25.10
C ARG A 726 32.68 13.51 26.44
N GLN A 727 32.60 12.19 26.36
CA GLN A 727 32.73 11.26 27.50
C GLN A 727 34.16 10.73 27.71
N LYS A 728 35.18 11.28 27.01
CA LYS A 728 36.61 10.94 27.20
C LYS A 728 37.52 12.11 26.80
N ARG A 729 38.34 12.64 27.72
CA ARG A 729 39.62 13.30 27.41
C ARG A 729 40.74 12.50 28.06
N ARG A 730 41.70 12.03 27.26
CA ARG A 730 43.03 11.68 27.78
C ARG A 730 43.93 12.87 27.52
N ASP A 731 44.54 13.41 28.57
CA ASP A 731 45.64 14.35 28.40
C ASP A 731 46.88 13.61 27.89
N LYS A 732 47.85 14.33 27.30
CA LYS A 732 49.11 13.78 26.76
C LYS A 732 49.98 13.06 27.80
N GLU A 733 49.60 13.07 29.07
CA GLU A 733 50.27 12.39 30.20
C GLU A 733 49.41 11.29 30.86
N GLY A 734 48.26 10.92 30.29
CA GLY A 734 47.50 9.73 30.75
C GLY A 734 46.82 9.84 32.12
N LYS A 735 46.67 11.05 32.68
CA LYS A 735 45.80 11.27 33.86
C LYS A 735 44.39 11.64 33.42
N GLU A 736 43.39 10.98 33.99
CA GLU A 736 41.97 11.34 33.86
C GLU A 736 41.72 12.65 34.63
N GLN A 737 41.34 13.72 33.93
CA GLN A 737 40.81 14.94 34.56
C GLN A 737 39.30 14.80 34.80
N LYS A 738 38.80 15.45 35.86
CA LYS A 738 37.37 15.57 36.20
C LYS A 738 36.56 16.01 34.96
N GLU A 739 35.59 15.18 34.58
CA GLU A 739 34.76 15.40 33.40
C GLU A 739 33.77 16.57 33.60
N GLN A 740 33.68 17.46 32.61
CA GLN A 740 32.62 18.46 32.50
C GLN A 740 31.53 17.94 31.55
N GLN A 741 30.45 17.40 32.10
CA GLN A 741 29.16 17.46 31.42
C GLN A 741 28.58 18.84 31.73
N SER A 742 28.64 19.76 30.77
CA SER A 742 28.04 21.09 30.94
C SER A 742 27.06 21.36 29.81
N LEU A 743 25.80 21.55 30.18
CA LEU A 743 24.78 22.15 29.31
C LEU A 743 25.07 23.65 29.23
N HIS A 744 25.80 24.08 28.21
CA HIS A 744 25.94 25.50 27.89
C HIS A 744 24.73 25.93 27.06
N LEU A 745 23.63 26.30 27.74
CA LEU A 745 22.51 27.02 27.13
C LEU A 745 22.99 28.44 26.75
N ARG A 746 23.77 28.57 25.67
CA ARG A 746 23.99 29.86 25.03
C ARG A 746 22.79 30.12 24.12
N SER A 747 21.83 30.92 24.58
CA SER A 747 20.91 31.58 23.66
C SER A 747 21.72 32.58 22.84
N ALA A 748 21.35 32.77 21.57
CA ALA A 748 21.80 33.91 20.80
C ALA A 748 21.23 35.18 21.46
N ARG A 749 21.95 35.72 22.46
CA ARG A 749 21.73 37.00 23.16
C ARG A 749 20.34 37.15 23.81
N THR A 750 20.35 37.13 25.15
CA THR A 750 19.46 37.89 26.05
C THR A 750 18.47 38.86 25.39
N ALA A 751 17.17 38.53 25.47
CA ALA A 751 16.06 39.43 25.78
C ALA A 751 14.85 38.58 26.21
#